data_AF-A0AAE0SVI6-F1
#
_entry.id   AF-A0AAE0SVI6-F1
#
_cell.length_a   1.000
_cell.length_b   1.000
_cell.length_c   1.000
_cell.angle_alpha   90.00
_cell.angle_beta   90.00
_cell.angle_gamma   90.00
#
_symmetry.space_group_name_H-M   'P 1'
#
loop_
_entity.id
_entity.type
_entity.pdbx_description
1 polymer ?
#
loop_
_entity_poly.entity_id
_entity_poly.type
_entity_poly.pdbx_seq_one_letter_code
_entity_poly.pdbx_strand_id
1 'polypeptide(L)'
;MENLEEKSRLREVRKNVGEGGSNDFKPLVVIEFDVTAQQPAIEWLLAKLQASQKNNGAELLVRPVVMQHNQETIFFISATMERLLLATEMMEIKKVYKDGYHREFTLQDVANFKNSEDLDNFLTVAEKQKIILHELEALRAGEEDGNIPGYEAIKLYPGKSLVKKYLSRQIIKNLIPLHDQEQLKRLRVEWYYSFKSTQPIDKIRDYFGEKIAMYFAFLGFYTIALIPPAVIGILYFITSWESVYREAIFAVFNLVWTTIFLEYWKRYCSELAYRWGTLDHVSSQLEEPRANFYGVMGENLVTRKPEPVYPKYKQVLRFYGVTVPIIALCLVVCFYIMLGYFILQDWADQCYAKEKGWLNFINLLMPTVIYAVVIGIVNTIYRKVAKQLNDWENHRLQSSYENHLTVKLILFNFVNCFISLFYVAFYMQNMTVLRSHLSTLLVTQQLVGQFRESLVPFFFHRRRAIKVDEAIKKVANVQKIEFFNGEVDEAVQKQASIESTMDVYEGTMDDYLEMFLQFGYVFLFSSVFPLAALWALINNVMEIPSDAFKMCRVFQRPFSEPAANIGVWQVAFEIIGAIAVMTNCALIGMNPDVQKLLPSNISAVNIVIIFVIIEHIILSIKAAVAFFIPDVPKWVEIEMARMAYQSRLALQKEQIERAEKERILRRQIYPNRV
;
A
#
# COMPACT_ATOMS: atom_id res chain seq x y z
N MET A 1 32.63 -11.73 24.19
CA MET A 1 32.13 -10.77 25.21
C MET A 1 30.64 -10.48 25.01
N GLU A 2 30.15 -10.31 23.77
CA GLU A 2 28.70 -10.18 23.47
C GLU A 2 27.80 -11.25 24.14
N ASN A 3 28.25 -12.49 24.23
CA ASN A 3 27.48 -13.63 24.78
C ASN A 3 27.27 -13.59 26.32
N LEU A 4 28.11 -12.85 27.05
CA LEU A 4 27.95 -12.61 28.49
C LEU A 4 27.01 -11.41 28.71
N GLU A 5 27.09 -10.41 27.84
CA GLU A 5 26.18 -9.26 27.84
C GLU A 5 24.75 -9.68 27.49
N GLU A 6 24.53 -10.48 26.45
CA GLU A 6 23.20 -10.93 26.03
C GLU A 6 22.52 -11.77 27.13
N LYS A 7 23.26 -12.71 27.76
CA LYS A 7 22.76 -13.49 28.90
C LYS A 7 22.54 -12.63 30.14
N SER A 8 23.34 -11.60 30.37
CA SER A 8 23.12 -10.63 31.45
C SER A 8 21.86 -9.81 31.20
N ARG A 9 21.68 -9.32 29.97
CA ARG A 9 20.51 -8.55 29.52
C ARG A 9 19.24 -9.38 29.62
N LEU A 10 19.24 -10.65 29.17
CA LEU A 10 18.10 -11.57 29.32
C LEU A 10 17.78 -11.89 30.79
N ARG A 11 18.80 -11.99 31.65
CA ARG A 11 18.58 -12.14 33.11
C ARG A 11 17.99 -10.89 33.74
N GLU A 12 18.38 -9.70 33.28
CA GLU A 12 17.87 -8.41 33.72
C GLU A 12 16.42 -8.20 33.26
N VAL A 13 16.10 -8.63 32.03
CA VAL A 13 14.73 -8.73 31.52
C VAL A 13 13.91 -9.69 32.40
N ARG A 14 14.36 -10.92 32.67
CA ARG A 14 13.65 -11.83 33.59
C ARG A 14 13.43 -11.26 34.99
N LYS A 15 14.38 -10.47 35.48
CA LYS A 15 14.31 -9.80 36.79
C LYS A 15 13.30 -8.64 36.79
N ASN A 16 13.17 -7.93 35.68
CA ASN A 16 12.25 -6.80 35.51
C ASN A 16 10.84 -7.23 35.08
N VAL A 17 10.70 -8.37 34.40
CA VAL A 17 9.44 -8.90 33.83
C VAL A 17 8.64 -9.72 34.86
N GLY A 18 9.28 -10.18 35.94
CA GLY A 18 8.66 -11.11 36.88
C GLY A 18 8.44 -12.49 36.25
N GLU A 19 8.48 -13.55 37.06
CA GLU A 19 8.32 -14.95 36.60
C GLU A 19 6.88 -15.29 36.12
N GLY A 20 6.06 -14.28 35.81
CA GLY A 20 4.62 -14.40 35.57
C GLY A 20 4.18 -14.48 34.12
N GLY A 21 5.09 -14.50 33.14
CA GLY A 21 4.71 -14.71 31.73
C GLY A 21 4.18 -16.12 31.53
N SER A 22 2.87 -16.27 31.31
CA SER A 22 2.29 -17.58 31.03
C SER A 22 3.01 -18.19 29.81
N ASN A 23 3.43 -19.44 29.96
CA ASN A 23 4.04 -20.25 28.88
C ASN A 23 2.97 -20.66 27.83
N ASP A 24 2.00 -19.78 27.57
CA ASP A 24 0.84 -20.08 26.76
C ASP A 24 1.16 -19.81 25.29
N PHE A 25 1.19 -20.88 24.50
CA PHE A 25 1.51 -20.79 23.08
C PHE A 25 0.33 -20.20 22.33
N LYS A 26 0.40 -18.89 22.06
CA LYS A 26 -0.57 -18.21 21.18
C LYS A 26 -0.01 -18.18 19.75
N PRO A 27 -0.59 -18.94 18.80
CA PRO A 27 -0.11 -18.95 17.42
C PRO A 27 -0.42 -17.61 16.74
N LEU A 28 0.58 -17.08 16.04
CA LEU A 28 0.52 -15.76 15.40
C LEU A 28 0.62 -15.85 13.89
N VAL A 29 1.45 -16.77 13.38
CA VAL A 29 1.71 -16.99 11.95
C VAL A 29 1.59 -18.48 11.65
N VAL A 30 1.09 -18.80 10.46
CA VAL A 30 0.92 -20.16 9.96
C VAL A 30 1.71 -20.33 8.66
N ILE A 31 2.46 -21.42 8.55
CA ILE A 31 3.09 -21.87 7.31
C ILE A 31 2.38 -23.14 6.84
N GLU A 32 1.87 -23.11 5.62
CA GLU A 32 1.27 -24.26 4.96
C GLU A 32 2.23 -24.77 3.88
N PHE A 33 2.62 -26.04 3.96
CA PHE A 33 3.43 -26.69 2.94
C PHE A 33 2.55 -27.23 1.82
N ASP A 34 3.12 -27.30 0.62
CA ASP A 34 2.47 -27.99 -0.50
C ASP A 34 2.41 -29.50 -0.24
N VAL A 35 1.39 -30.19 -0.76
CA VAL A 35 1.21 -31.65 -0.63
C VAL A 35 2.41 -32.42 -1.22
N THR A 36 3.10 -31.84 -2.21
CA THR A 36 4.29 -32.43 -2.83
C THR A 36 5.59 -32.13 -2.09
N ALA A 37 5.54 -31.38 -0.99
CA ALA A 37 6.71 -31.03 -0.20
C ALA A 37 7.32 -32.27 0.45
N GLN A 38 8.61 -32.49 0.21
CA GLN A 38 9.30 -33.65 0.78
C GLN A 38 9.56 -33.48 2.28
N GLN A 39 9.28 -34.55 3.04
CA GLN A 39 9.42 -34.56 4.50
C GLN A 39 10.81 -34.11 5.03
N PRO A 40 11.96 -34.50 4.42
CA PRO A 40 13.27 -34.02 4.87
C PRO A 40 13.41 -32.49 4.78
N ALA A 41 12.79 -31.85 3.78
CA ALA A 41 12.82 -30.40 3.62
C ALA A 41 12.01 -29.69 4.73
N ILE A 42 10.91 -30.31 5.15
CA ILE A 42 9.99 -29.81 6.19
C ILE A 42 10.67 -29.92 7.56
N GLU A 43 11.22 -31.09 7.89
CA GLU A 43 11.92 -31.35 9.16
C GLU A 43 13.18 -30.50 9.30
N TRP A 44 13.93 -30.29 8.21
CA TRP A 44 15.09 -29.41 8.23
C TRP A 44 14.70 -27.95 8.48
N LEU A 45 13.62 -27.45 7.85
CA LEU A 45 13.15 -26.11 8.12
C LEU A 45 12.64 -25.98 9.57
N LEU A 46 11.92 -26.97 10.09
CA LEU A 46 11.50 -27.02 11.49
C LEU A 46 12.69 -26.91 12.45
N ALA A 47 13.73 -27.70 12.22
CA ALA A 47 14.94 -27.69 13.03
C ALA A 47 15.64 -26.33 12.99
N LYS A 48 15.72 -25.69 11.81
CA LYS A 48 16.31 -24.34 11.67
C LYS A 48 15.45 -23.26 12.35
N LEU A 49 14.13 -23.38 12.31
CA LEU A 49 13.23 -22.43 12.96
C LEU A 49 13.30 -22.51 14.49
N GLN A 50 13.38 -23.72 15.04
CA GLN A 50 13.47 -23.95 16.49
C GLN A 50 14.90 -23.78 17.05
N ALA A 51 15.93 -23.96 16.23
CA ALA A 51 17.32 -23.79 16.66
C ALA A 51 17.57 -22.36 17.18
N SER A 52 18.42 -22.24 18.21
CA SER A 52 18.86 -20.95 18.74
C SER A 52 19.61 -20.14 17.69
N GLN A 53 19.62 -18.81 17.81
CA GLN A 53 20.41 -17.94 16.92
C GLN A 53 21.89 -18.32 16.82
N LYS A 54 22.47 -18.89 17.90
CA LYS A 54 23.86 -19.37 17.94
C LYS A 54 24.18 -20.45 16.91
N ASN A 55 23.16 -21.23 16.55
CA ASN A 55 23.26 -22.33 15.60
C ASN A 55 22.65 -21.94 14.24
N ASN A 56 22.68 -20.65 13.89
CA ASN A 56 22.06 -20.09 12.69
C ASN A 56 20.55 -20.38 12.56
N GLY A 57 19.84 -20.43 13.70
CA GLY A 57 18.38 -20.62 13.74
C GLY A 57 17.60 -19.36 14.13
N ALA A 58 16.27 -19.45 14.13
CA ALA A 58 15.38 -18.32 14.42
C ALA A 58 14.92 -18.22 15.89
N GLU A 59 15.09 -19.29 16.68
CA GLU A 59 14.60 -19.41 18.06
C GLU A 59 13.10 -19.12 18.21
N LEU A 60 12.30 -19.64 17.27
CA LEU A 60 10.84 -19.48 17.26
C LEU A 60 10.17 -20.72 17.88
N LEU A 61 9.02 -20.50 18.50
CA LEU A 61 8.16 -21.57 18.97
C LEU A 61 7.36 -22.10 17.78
N VAL A 62 7.65 -23.32 17.34
CA VAL A 62 6.96 -23.94 16.21
C VAL A 62 6.30 -25.23 16.68
N ARG A 63 4.99 -25.35 16.43
CA ARG A 63 4.20 -26.57 16.65
C ARG A 63 3.74 -27.13 15.28
N PRO A 64 4.32 -28.25 14.81
CA PRO A 64 3.90 -28.87 13.56
C PRO A 64 2.63 -29.70 13.76
N VAL A 65 1.67 -29.54 12.85
CA VAL A 65 0.47 -30.37 12.77
C VAL A 65 0.46 -31.04 11.41
N VAL A 66 0.44 -32.37 11.40
CA VAL A 66 0.40 -33.18 10.18
C VAL A 66 -1.01 -33.75 10.02
N MET A 67 -1.67 -33.43 8.90
CA MET A 67 -2.98 -34.00 8.56
C MET A 67 -2.78 -35.40 7.97
N GLN A 68 -3.27 -36.45 8.62
CA GLN A 68 -3.02 -37.83 8.19
C GLN A 68 -3.72 -38.18 6.85
N HIS A 69 -4.89 -37.59 6.56
CA HIS A 69 -5.66 -37.87 5.34
C HIS A 69 -5.09 -37.23 4.07
N ASN A 70 -4.57 -36.00 4.17
CA ASN A 70 -4.06 -35.23 3.03
C ASN A 70 -2.52 -35.18 2.96
N GLN A 71 -1.82 -35.69 3.98
CA GLN A 71 -0.36 -35.51 4.17
C GLN A 71 0.09 -34.04 4.16
N GLU A 72 -0.83 -33.11 4.41
CA GLU A 72 -0.52 -31.68 4.52
C GLU A 72 0.10 -31.40 5.88
N THR A 73 1.27 -30.75 5.87
CA THR A 73 1.94 -30.29 7.10
C THR A 73 1.73 -28.80 7.26
N ILE A 74 1.33 -28.40 8.48
CA ILE A 74 1.08 -27.01 8.84
C ILE A 74 1.92 -26.67 10.07
N PHE A 75 2.68 -25.58 10.01
CA PHE A 75 3.41 -25.06 11.16
C PHE A 75 2.65 -23.90 11.78
N PHE A 76 2.33 -24.03 13.06
CA PHE A 76 1.87 -22.92 13.89
C PHE A 76 3.10 -22.29 14.54
N ILE A 77 3.27 -20.99 14.33
CA ILE A 77 4.46 -20.25 14.76
C ILE A 77 4.07 -19.17 15.77
N SER A 78 4.85 -19.13 16.84
CA SER A 78 4.81 -18.12 17.89
C SER A 78 6.25 -17.82 18.34
N ALA A 79 6.41 -16.92 19.30
CA ALA A 79 7.70 -16.60 19.90
C ALA A 79 7.49 -16.25 21.38
N THR A 80 8.52 -16.46 22.20
CA THR A 80 8.52 -15.98 23.59
C THR A 80 8.56 -14.46 23.61
N MET A 81 8.03 -13.85 24.67
CA MET A 81 8.04 -12.39 24.79
C MET A 81 9.49 -11.83 24.81
N GLU A 82 10.42 -12.55 25.45
CA GLU A 82 11.85 -12.20 25.43
C GLU A 82 12.38 -12.09 23.99
N ARG A 83 12.04 -13.07 23.14
CA ARG A 83 12.48 -13.10 21.74
C ARG A 83 11.85 -11.99 20.92
N LEU A 84 10.56 -11.72 21.13
CA LEU A 84 9.86 -10.63 20.47
C LEU A 84 10.48 -9.27 20.80
N LEU A 85 10.85 -9.02 22.06
CA LEU A 85 11.48 -7.77 22.47
C LEU A 85 12.90 -7.63 21.92
N LEU A 86 13.71 -8.70 21.93
CA LEU A 86 15.03 -8.71 21.28
C LEU A 86 14.93 -8.34 19.80
N ALA A 87 14.01 -8.98 19.08
CA ALA A 87 13.79 -8.70 17.67
C ALA A 87 13.22 -7.29 17.44
N THR A 88 12.42 -6.76 18.37
CA THR A 88 11.94 -5.37 18.34
C THR A 88 13.11 -4.36 18.37
N GLU A 89 14.12 -4.62 19.20
CA GLU A 89 15.35 -3.81 19.27
C GLU A 89 16.19 -3.96 17.98
N MET A 90 16.35 -5.18 17.45
CA MET A 90 17.06 -5.42 16.19
C MET A 90 16.40 -4.74 14.98
N MET A 91 15.07 -4.62 15.00
CA MET A 91 14.29 -3.94 13.97
C MET A 91 14.20 -2.42 14.19
N GLU A 92 14.80 -1.89 15.25
CA GLU A 92 14.80 -0.46 15.60
C GLU A 92 13.38 0.14 15.66
N ILE A 93 12.40 -0.65 16.14
CA ILE A 93 11.00 -0.22 16.19
C ILE A 93 10.87 0.94 17.18
N LYS A 94 10.30 2.05 16.72
CA LYS A 94 10.11 3.24 17.55
C LYS A 94 8.84 3.13 18.40
N LYS A 95 8.98 3.35 19.70
CA LYS A 95 7.89 3.31 20.68
C LYS A 95 7.80 4.63 21.44
N VAL A 96 6.61 4.92 21.97
CA VAL A 96 6.37 6.13 22.76
C VAL A 96 6.96 5.95 24.15
N TYR A 97 7.80 6.90 24.53
CA TYR A 97 8.44 6.98 25.83
C TYR A 97 7.52 7.69 26.84
N LYS A 98 7.78 7.59 28.15
CA LYS A 98 6.92 8.18 29.20
C LYS A 98 6.81 9.71 29.13
N ASP A 99 7.79 10.37 28.53
CA ASP A 99 7.78 11.81 28.24
C ASP A 99 6.92 12.19 27.01
N GLY A 100 6.36 11.20 26.31
CA GLY A 100 5.49 11.37 25.14
C GLY A 100 6.23 11.33 23.81
N TYR A 101 7.56 11.19 23.79
CA TYR A 101 8.34 11.20 22.54
C TYR A 101 8.59 9.79 22.00
N HIS A 102 8.69 9.66 20.68
CA HIS A 102 9.09 8.39 20.07
C HIS A 102 10.58 8.17 20.24
N ARG A 103 11.00 6.96 20.61
CA ARG A 103 12.41 6.55 20.66
C ARG A 103 12.54 5.13 20.15
N GLU A 104 13.69 4.78 19.61
CA GLU A 104 14.02 3.40 19.26
C GLU A 104 13.95 2.53 20.51
N PHE A 105 13.27 1.39 20.39
CA PHE A 105 13.11 0.46 21.49
C PHE A 105 14.46 -0.19 21.83
N THR A 106 14.81 -0.19 23.11
CA THR A 106 16.00 -0.90 23.63
C THR A 106 15.62 -1.70 24.87
N LEU A 107 16.18 -2.90 25.00
CA LEU A 107 15.89 -3.78 26.14
C LEU A 107 16.39 -3.23 27.49
N GLN A 108 17.40 -2.37 27.47
CA GLN A 108 17.91 -1.74 28.68
C GLN A 108 16.93 -0.71 29.24
N ASP A 109 16.08 -0.13 28.39
CA ASP A 109 15.27 1.05 28.71
C ASP A 109 13.76 0.76 28.69
N VAL A 110 13.37 -0.52 28.70
CA VAL A 110 11.95 -0.96 28.58
C VAL A 110 11.03 -0.28 29.57
N ALA A 111 11.47 -0.13 30.82
CA ALA A 111 10.68 0.43 31.91
C ALA A 111 10.30 1.91 31.70
N ASN A 112 10.97 2.61 30.78
CA ASN A 112 10.69 4.02 30.49
C ASN A 112 9.79 4.22 29.27
N PHE A 113 9.41 3.15 28.57
CA PHE A 113 8.40 3.21 27.53
C PHE A 113 6.99 3.25 28.13
N LYS A 114 6.06 3.89 27.41
CA LYS A 114 4.66 3.95 27.79
C LYS A 114 4.03 2.55 27.66
N ASN A 115 3.17 2.18 28.60
CA ASN A 115 2.51 0.87 28.68
C ASN A 115 3.48 -0.32 28.84
N SER A 116 4.71 -0.09 29.32
CA SER A 116 5.68 -1.16 29.58
C SER A 116 5.28 -2.11 30.73
N GLU A 117 4.26 -1.74 31.52
CA GLU A 117 3.73 -2.52 32.65
C GLU A 117 2.97 -3.76 32.19
N ASP A 118 2.33 -3.69 31.01
CA ASP A 118 1.63 -4.80 30.37
C ASP A 118 2.39 -5.17 29.09
N LEU A 119 3.35 -6.07 29.24
CA LEU A 119 4.22 -6.51 28.15
C LEU A 119 3.45 -7.26 27.07
N ASP A 120 2.38 -7.96 27.44
CA ASP A 120 1.57 -8.70 26.47
C ASP A 120 0.85 -7.76 25.50
N ASN A 121 0.42 -6.59 25.97
CA ASN A 121 -0.20 -5.56 25.15
C ASN A 121 0.76 -4.45 24.69
N PHE A 122 2.01 -4.45 25.14
CA PHE A 122 3.04 -3.49 24.73
C PHE A 122 3.33 -3.57 23.23
N LEU A 123 3.43 -4.80 22.71
CA LEU A 123 3.52 -5.08 21.28
C LEU A 123 2.13 -5.40 20.74
N THR A 124 1.71 -4.71 19.69
CA THR A 124 0.45 -5.01 19.00
C THR A 124 0.56 -6.37 18.30
N VAL A 125 -0.57 -7.01 18.00
CA VAL A 125 -0.55 -8.28 17.26
C VAL A 125 0.09 -8.10 15.88
N ALA A 126 -0.12 -6.95 15.24
CA ALA A 126 0.48 -6.62 13.95
C ALA A 126 2.01 -6.55 14.05
N GLU A 127 2.55 -5.92 15.10
CA GLU A 127 3.99 -5.86 15.35
C GLU A 127 4.55 -7.24 15.66
N LYS A 128 3.90 -8.05 16.52
CA LYS A 128 4.34 -9.41 16.82
C LYS A 128 4.44 -10.28 15.55
N GLN A 129 3.45 -10.17 14.66
CA GLN A 129 3.44 -10.90 13.39
C GLN A 129 4.51 -10.38 12.41
N LYS A 130 4.72 -9.06 12.36
CA LYS A 130 5.78 -8.42 11.57
C LYS A 130 7.17 -8.84 12.05
N ILE A 131 7.37 -8.94 13.36
CA ILE A 131 8.60 -9.43 13.98
C ILE A 131 8.84 -10.89 13.60
N ILE A 132 7.82 -11.75 13.72
CA ILE A 132 7.94 -13.15 13.31
C ILE A 132 8.26 -13.25 11.81
N LEU A 133 7.59 -12.47 10.96
CA LEU A 133 7.92 -12.41 9.54
C LEU A 133 9.38 -12.00 9.33
N HIS A 134 9.85 -10.97 10.02
CA HIS A 134 11.24 -10.53 9.93
C HIS A 134 12.20 -11.66 10.29
N GLU A 135 11.94 -12.41 11.37
CA GLU A 135 12.78 -13.53 11.79
C GLU A 135 12.75 -14.71 10.82
N LEU A 136 11.57 -15.04 10.27
CA LEU A 136 11.42 -16.02 9.20
C LEU A 136 12.20 -15.61 7.95
N GLU A 137 12.09 -14.34 7.57
CA GLU A 137 12.80 -13.80 6.43
C GLU A 137 14.29 -13.66 6.68
N ALA A 138 14.73 -13.42 7.93
CA ALA A 138 16.10 -13.29 8.40
C ALA A 138 16.81 -14.65 8.54
N LEU A 139 16.10 -15.77 8.48
CA LEU A 139 16.70 -17.10 8.47
C LEU A 139 17.54 -17.32 7.19
N ARG A 140 18.86 -17.44 7.33
CA ARG A 140 19.83 -17.57 6.22
C ARG A 140 20.39 -18.98 6.12
N ALA A 141 20.72 -19.41 4.90
CA ALA A 141 21.57 -20.58 4.67
C ALA A 141 22.99 -20.32 5.18
N GLY A 142 23.55 -21.26 5.96
CA GLY A 142 24.94 -21.27 6.39
C GLY A 142 25.91 -21.76 5.30
N GLU A 143 27.19 -21.86 5.63
CA GLU A 143 28.23 -22.35 4.70
C GLU A 143 28.07 -23.84 4.37
N GLU A 144 27.53 -24.63 5.30
CA GLU A 144 27.30 -26.06 5.15
C GLU A 144 25.99 -26.39 4.42
N ASP A 145 25.09 -25.41 4.27
CA ASP A 145 23.77 -25.57 3.68
C ASP A 145 23.84 -25.42 2.14
N GLY A 146 24.30 -26.46 1.44
CA GLY A 146 24.51 -26.44 -0.02
C GLY A 146 23.24 -26.57 -0.88
N ASN A 147 22.23 -27.30 -0.40
CA ASN A 147 20.96 -27.52 -1.08
C ASN A 147 19.82 -27.69 -0.06
N ILE A 148 18.58 -27.60 -0.53
CA ILE A 148 17.42 -27.95 0.31
C ILE A 148 17.35 -29.48 0.38
N PRO A 149 17.30 -30.09 1.58
CA PRO A 149 17.18 -31.55 1.72
C PRO A 149 15.98 -32.10 0.96
N GLY A 150 16.17 -33.18 0.20
CA GLY A 150 15.15 -33.75 -0.70
C GLY A 150 15.06 -33.07 -2.08
N TYR A 151 15.61 -31.86 -2.23
CA TYR A 151 15.61 -31.12 -3.49
C TYR A 151 17.05 -30.78 -3.93
N GLU A 152 17.78 -31.78 -4.39
CA GLU A 152 19.20 -31.63 -4.77
C GLU A 152 19.43 -30.61 -5.90
N ALA A 153 18.44 -30.45 -6.79
CA ALA A 153 18.48 -29.45 -7.86
C ALA A 153 18.39 -28.00 -7.35
N ILE A 154 17.89 -27.78 -6.12
CA ILE A 154 17.70 -26.46 -5.54
C ILE A 154 18.93 -26.09 -4.70
N LYS A 155 19.92 -25.50 -5.37
CA LYS A 155 21.12 -24.99 -4.71
C LYS A 155 20.82 -23.78 -3.81
N LEU A 156 21.40 -23.81 -2.63
CA LEU A 156 21.47 -22.70 -1.68
C LEU A 156 22.88 -22.13 -1.71
N TYR A 157 23.01 -20.85 -1.34
CA TYR A 157 24.29 -20.19 -1.16
C TYR A 157 24.31 -19.50 0.19
N PRO A 158 25.49 -19.33 0.80
CA PRO A 158 25.62 -18.70 2.12
C PRO A 158 24.97 -17.32 2.12
N GLY A 159 24.13 -17.05 3.13
CA GLY A 159 23.40 -15.79 3.23
C GLY A 159 22.10 -15.71 2.41
N LYS A 160 21.66 -16.77 1.72
CA LYS A 160 20.33 -16.76 1.08
C LYS A 160 19.24 -16.99 2.13
N SER A 161 18.19 -16.16 2.12
CA SER A 161 16.98 -16.38 2.92
C SER A 161 16.30 -17.70 2.55
N LEU A 162 16.13 -18.58 3.55
CA LEU A 162 15.55 -19.92 3.37
C LEU A 162 14.05 -19.83 3.05
N VAL A 163 13.29 -19.10 3.86
CA VAL A 163 11.83 -18.97 3.69
C VAL A 163 11.48 -18.36 2.33
N LYS A 164 12.18 -17.30 1.91
CA LYS A 164 12.02 -16.70 0.57
C LYS A 164 12.30 -17.72 -0.55
N LYS A 165 13.29 -18.60 -0.37
CA LYS A 165 13.60 -19.65 -1.35
C LYS A 165 12.50 -20.71 -1.42
N TYR A 166 12.00 -21.16 -0.27
CA TYR A 166 10.89 -22.12 -0.19
C TYR A 166 9.62 -21.58 -0.87
N LEU A 167 9.28 -20.31 -0.64
CA LEU A 167 8.16 -19.62 -1.31
C LEU A 167 8.37 -19.53 -2.82
N SER A 168 9.57 -19.12 -3.28
CA SER A 168 9.87 -18.99 -4.71
C SER A 168 9.79 -20.32 -5.49
N ARG A 169 9.90 -21.44 -4.79
CA ARG A 169 9.86 -22.80 -5.34
C ARG A 169 8.54 -23.52 -5.06
N GLN A 170 7.56 -22.81 -4.48
CA GLN A 170 6.25 -23.35 -4.13
C GLN A 170 6.30 -24.58 -3.20
N ILE A 171 7.36 -24.70 -2.38
CA ILE A 171 7.46 -25.73 -1.34
C ILE A 171 6.59 -25.31 -0.15
N ILE A 172 6.68 -24.04 0.23
CA ILE A 172 5.68 -23.37 1.07
C ILE A 172 4.60 -22.86 0.14
N LYS A 173 3.36 -23.28 0.38
CA LYS A 173 2.18 -22.87 -0.36
C LYS A 173 1.70 -21.50 0.12
N ASN A 174 1.49 -21.36 1.43
CA ASN A 174 0.99 -20.13 2.04
C ASN A 174 1.77 -19.77 3.32
N LEU A 175 1.94 -18.47 3.55
CA LEU A 175 2.47 -17.88 4.78
C LEU A 175 1.45 -16.84 5.27
N ILE A 176 0.75 -17.14 6.37
CA ILE A 176 -0.48 -16.42 6.75
C ILE A 176 -0.35 -15.89 8.19
N PRO A 177 -0.50 -14.58 8.43
CA PRO A 177 -0.69 -14.07 9.78
C PRO A 177 -2.15 -14.27 10.21
N LEU A 178 -2.38 -14.82 11.41
CA LEU A 178 -3.74 -15.11 11.88
C LEU A 178 -4.48 -13.85 12.30
N HIS A 179 -5.79 -13.81 12.06
CA HIS A 179 -6.65 -12.77 12.65
C HIS A 179 -6.84 -12.98 14.15
N ASP A 180 -6.77 -11.90 14.94
CA ASP A 180 -7.37 -11.90 16.27
C ASP A 180 -8.86 -11.57 16.14
N GLN A 181 -9.72 -12.58 16.34
CA GLN A 181 -11.17 -12.47 16.11
C GLN A 181 -11.86 -11.50 17.07
N GLU A 182 -11.36 -11.38 18.31
CA GLU A 182 -11.95 -10.52 19.31
C GLU A 182 -11.63 -9.05 19.01
N GLN A 183 -10.35 -8.75 18.76
CA GLN A 183 -9.92 -7.40 18.38
C GLN A 183 -10.57 -6.96 17.07
N LEU A 184 -10.66 -7.86 16.09
CA LEU A 184 -11.33 -7.58 14.82
C LEU A 184 -12.81 -7.26 15.03
N LYS A 185 -13.52 -8.01 15.88
CA LYS A 185 -14.93 -7.76 16.17
C LYS A 185 -15.14 -6.36 16.78
N ARG A 186 -14.26 -5.94 17.70
CA ARG A 186 -14.30 -4.59 18.30
C ARG A 186 -14.03 -3.51 17.25
N LEU A 187 -12.96 -3.68 16.45
CA LEU A 187 -12.61 -2.75 15.38
C LEU A 187 -13.75 -2.58 14.37
N ARG A 188 -14.41 -3.67 13.96
CA ARG A 188 -15.54 -3.62 13.01
C ARG A 188 -16.71 -2.76 13.50
N VAL A 189 -17.08 -2.89 14.78
CA VAL A 189 -18.19 -2.12 15.38
C VAL A 189 -17.90 -0.63 15.35
N GLU A 190 -16.67 -0.24 15.66
CA GLU A 190 -16.28 1.16 15.66
C GLU A 190 -16.07 1.72 14.24
N TRP A 191 -15.59 0.90 13.30
CA TRP A 191 -15.13 1.37 12.01
C TRP A 191 -16.25 1.57 10.99
N TYR A 192 -17.06 0.54 10.69
CA TYR A 192 -18.05 0.64 9.61
C TYR A 192 -19.51 0.61 10.09
N TYR A 193 -19.81 0.16 11.31
CA TYR A 193 -21.17 0.25 11.86
C TYR A 193 -21.48 1.64 12.44
N SER A 194 -20.46 2.46 12.70
CA SER A 194 -20.62 3.80 13.27
C SER A 194 -20.64 4.88 12.19
N PHE A 195 -21.84 5.29 11.76
CA PHE A 195 -22.02 6.34 10.75
C PHE A 195 -21.67 7.76 11.25
N LYS A 196 -21.47 7.93 12.57
CA LYS A 196 -21.22 9.24 13.22
C LYS A 196 -19.79 9.43 13.72
N SER A 197 -18.98 8.37 13.79
CA SER A 197 -17.61 8.47 14.29
C SER A 197 -16.64 8.75 13.15
N THR A 198 -15.63 9.59 13.41
CA THR A 198 -14.43 9.66 12.57
C THR A 198 -13.78 8.28 12.48
N GLN A 199 -13.16 7.97 11.34
CA GLN A 199 -12.48 6.68 11.15
C GLN A 199 -11.42 6.43 12.24
N PRO A 200 -11.36 5.23 12.85
CA PRO A 200 -10.42 4.93 13.93
C PRO A 200 -9.03 4.55 13.37
N ILE A 201 -8.35 5.51 12.72
CA ILE A 201 -7.08 5.27 11.98
C ILE A 201 -6.01 4.62 12.86
N ASP A 202 -5.83 5.08 14.11
CA ASP A 202 -4.82 4.52 15.01
C ASP A 202 -5.11 3.04 15.36
N LYS A 203 -6.38 2.64 15.48
CA LYS A 203 -6.75 1.23 15.71
C LYS A 203 -6.61 0.37 14.44
N ILE A 204 -6.86 0.96 13.27
CA ILE A 204 -6.61 0.30 11.98
C ILE A 204 -5.11 0.03 11.83
N ARG A 205 -4.25 0.98 12.21
CA ARG A 205 -2.80 0.81 12.26
C ARG A 205 -2.40 -0.32 13.19
N ASP A 206 -2.89 -0.33 14.42
CA ASP A 206 -2.53 -1.34 15.41
C ASP A 206 -2.89 -2.77 14.98
N TYR A 207 -3.92 -2.91 14.13
CA TYR A 207 -4.38 -4.21 13.63
C TYR A 207 -3.79 -4.60 12.27
N PHE A 208 -3.79 -3.71 11.28
CA PHE A 208 -3.41 -4.00 9.89
C PHE A 208 -2.03 -3.44 9.48
N GLY A 209 -1.45 -2.55 10.28
CA GLY A 209 -0.17 -1.89 9.96
C GLY A 209 -0.32 -0.50 9.32
N GLU A 210 0.82 0.17 9.16
CA GLU A 210 0.87 1.57 8.78
C GLU A 210 0.48 1.81 7.31
N LYS A 211 0.88 0.94 6.38
CA LYS A 211 0.54 1.08 4.95
C LYS A 211 -0.97 1.10 4.68
N ILE A 212 -1.72 0.22 5.35
CA ILE A 212 -3.19 0.15 5.21
C ILE A 212 -3.86 1.29 5.97
N ALA A 213 -3.37 1.64 7.16
CA ALA A 213 -3.88 2.80 7.88
C ALA A 213 -3.67 4.11 7.11
N MET A 214 -2.54 4.25 6.40
CA MET A 214 -2.24 5.41 5.55
C MET A 214 -3.21 5.51 4.36
N TYR A 215 -3.62 4.37 3.79
CA TYR A 215 -4.66 4.31 2.77
C TYR A 215 -6.00 4.85 3.29
N PHE A 216 -6.50 4.32 4.41
CA PHE A 216 -7.78 4.78 4.96
C PHE A 216 -7.73 6.22 5.47
N ALA A 217 -6.58 6.66 5.98
CA ALA A 217 -6.35 8.06 6.34
C ALA A 217 -6.46 8.97 5.11
N PHE A 218 -5.87 8.58 3.98
CA PHE A 218 -5.97 9.33 2.72
C PHE A 218 -7.39 9.31 2.17
N LEU A 219 -8.04 8.15 2.12
CA LEU A 219 -9.43 8.01 1.67
C LEU A 219 -10.38 8.91 2.48
N GLY A 220 -10.26 8.89 3.81
CA GLY A 220 -11.03 9.75 4.70
C GLY A 220 -10.75 11.24 4.48
N PHE A 221 -9.47 11.60 4.37
CA PHE A 221 -9.04 12.97 4.11
C PHE A 221 -9.56 13.49 2.77
N TYR A 222 -9.42 12.69 1.72
CA TYR A 222 -9.87 13.01 0.36
C TYR A 222 -11.39 13.14 0.29
N THR A 223 -12.14 12.29 1.00
CA THR A 223 -13.61 12.40 1.14
C THR A 223 -14.01 13.76 1.71
N ILE A 224 -13.33 14.22 2.78
CA ILE A 224 -13.58 15.54 3.36
C ILE A 224 -13.18 16.66 2.40
N ALA A 225 -12.07 16.50 1.68
CA ALA A 225 -11.59 17.47 0.70
C ALA A 225 -12.53 17.63 -0.51
N LEU A 226 -13.38 16.65 -0.82
CA LEU A 226 -14.39 16.74 -1.87
C LEU A 226 -15.65 17.52 -1.44
N ILE A 227 -15.86 17.77 -0.15
CA ILE A 227 -17.04 18.48 0.36
C ILE A 227 -17.13 19.91 -0.22
N PRO A 228 -16.09 20.76 -0.19
CA PRO A 228 -16.22 22.13 -0.70
C PRO A 228 -16.53 22.18 -2.22
N PRO A 229 -15.83 21.42 -3.09
CA PRO A 229 -16.22 21.30 -4.50
C PRO A 229 -17.64 20.77 -4.71
N ALA A 230 -18.09 19.79 -3.93
CA ALA A 230 -19.44 19.23 -4.05
C ALA A 230 -20.52 20.24 -3.64
N VAL A 231 -20.34 20.98 -2.53
CA VAL A 231 -21.27 22.02 -2.08
C VAL A 231 -21.38 23.13 -3.11
N ILE A 232 -20.24 23.62 -3.60
CA ILE A 232 -20.22 24.66 -4.63
C ILE A 232 -20.87 24.14 -5.93
N GLY A 233 -20.58 22.89 -6.33
CA GLY A 233 -21.21 22.24 -7.49
C GLY A 233 -22.74 22.13 -7.37
N ILE A 234 -23.25 21.80 -6.18
CA ILE A 234 -24.70 21.78 -5.90
C ILE A 234 -25.30 23.18 -5.98
N LEU A 235 -24.65 24.17 -5.39
CA LEU A 235 -25.10 25.56 -5.45
C LEU A 235 -25.18 26.05 -6.90
N TYR A 236 -24.19 25.74 -7.72
CA TYR A 236 -24.22 26.03 -9.16
C TYR A 236 -25.36 25.33 -9.89
N PHE A 237 -25.69 24.09 -9.50
CA PHE A 237 -26.79 23.33 -10.10
C PHE A 237 -28.17 23.88 -9.72
N ILE A 238 -28.38 24.25 -8.46
CA ILE A 238 -29.68 24.72 -7.95
C ILE A 238 -29.98 26.16 -8.37
N THR A 239 -28.97 27.04 -8.31
CA THR A 239 -29.18 28.48 -8.56
C THR A 239 -29.40 28.79 -10.03
N SER A 240 -29.20 27.83 -10.94
CA SER A 240 -29.25 28.02 -12.40
C SER A 240 -28.55 29.30 -12.82
N TRP A 241 -27.41 29.63 -12.19
CA TRP A 241 -26.76 30.92 -12.38
C TRP A 241 -26.32 31.06 -13.84
N GLU A 242 -27.05 31.84 -14.63
CA GLU A 242 -26.71 32.09 -16.03
C GLU A 242 -25.65 33.20 -16.10
N SER A 243 -24.39 32.79 -16.16
CA SER A 243 -23.26 33.67 -16.40
C SER A 243 -22.22 32.95 -17.26
N VAL A 244 -21.65 33.67 -18.22
CA VAL A 244 -20.55 33.17 -19.07
C VAL A 244 -19.30 32.84 -18.22
N TYR A 245 -19.15 33.50 -17.07
CA TYR A 245 -18.01 33.29 -16.16
C TYR A 245 -18.20 32.14 -15.17
N ARG A 246 -19.40 31.56 -15.09
CA ARG A 246 -19.76 30.55 -14.08
C ARG A 246 -18.75 29.40 -14.04
N GLU A 247 -18.49 28.81 -15.19
CA GLU A 247 -17.65 27.61 -15.35
C GLU A 247 -16.18 27.93 -15.11
N ALA A 248 -15.74 29.13 -15.50
CA ALA A 248 -14.38 29.60 -15.26
C ALA A 248 -14.12 29.83 -13.76
N ILE A 249 -15.05 30.46 -13.02
CA ILE A 249 -14.90 30.69 -11.57
C ILE A 249 -14.82 29.37 -10.82
N PHE A 250 -15.69 28.41 -11.15
CA PHE A 250 -15.66 27.09 -10.53
C PHE A 250 -14.37 26.32 -10.83
N ALA A 251 -13.90 26.37 -12.08
CA ALA A 251 -12.64 25.74 -12.46
C ALA A 251 -11.45 26.34 -11.71
N VAL A 252 -11.32 27.67 -11.67
CA VAL A 252 -10.23 28.35 -10.94
C VAL A 252 -10.25 27.97 -9.46
N PHE A 253 -11.44 27.94 -8.83
CA PHE A 253 -11.59 27.47 -7.45
C PHE A 253 -11.04 26.06 -7.28
N ASN A 254 -11.45 25.11 -8.13
CA ASN A 254 -10.98 23.72 -8.03
C ASN A 254 -9.47 23.57 -8.28
N LEU A 255 -8.91 24.33 -9.22
CA LEU A 255 -7.48 24.28 -9.53
C LEU A 255 -6.60 24.79 -8.37
N VAL A 256 -7.07 25.80 -7.64
CA VAL A 256 -6.41 26.29 -6.43
C VAL A 256 -6.64 25.30 -5.28
N TRP A 257 -7.89 24.86 -5.09
CA TRP A 257 -8.29 23.93 -4.03
C TRP A 257 -7.51 22.62 -4.08
N THR A 258 -7.32 22.03 -5.27
CA THR A 258 -6.50 20.81 -5.46
C THR A 258 -5.11 20.94 -4.87
N THR A 259 -4.47 22.09 -5.07
CA THR A 259 -3.14 22.35 -4.52
C THR A 259 -3.21 22.46 -3.00
N ILE A 260 -4.15 23.27 -2.50
CA ILE A 260 -4.30 23.50 -1.05
C ILE A 260 -4.47 22.18 -0.30
N PHE A 261 -5.37 21.30 -0.75
CA PHE A 261 -5.62 20.08 -0.01
C PHE A 261 -4.52 19.03 -0.17
N LEU A 262 -3.85 18.95 -1.33
CA LEU A 262 -2.71 18.03 -1.51
C LEU A 262 -1.51 18.46 -0.65
N GLU A 263 -1.28 19.77 -0.52
CA GLU A 263 -0.28 20.34 0.40
C GLU A 263 -0.64 20.09 1.87
N TYR A 264 -1.91 20.26 2.22
CA TYR A 264 -2.39 19.95 3.55
C TYR A 264 -2.32 18.45 3.86
N TRP A 265 -2.52 17.58 2.86
CA TRP A 265 -2.32 16.14 3.00
C TRP A 265 -0.87 15.81 3.35
N LYS A 266 0.13 16.39 2.68
CA LYS A 266 1.56 16.17 3.02
C LYS A 266 1.84 16.49 4.49
N ARG A 267 1.26 17.59 5.00
CA ARG A 267 1.34 17.98 6.42
C ARG A 267 0.72 16.97 7.36
N TYR A 268 -0.51 16.56 7.08
CA TYR A 268 -1.22 15.59 7.91
C TYR A 268 -0.56 14.20 7.86
N CYS A 269 -0.08 13.79 6.69
CA CYS A 269 0.65 12.56 6.47
C CYS A 269 1.96 12.53 7.29
N SER A 270 2.72 13.63 7.30
CA SER A 270 3.94 13.76 8.11
C SER A 270 3.65 13.70 9.61
N GLU A 271 2.54 14.28 10.07
CA GLU A 271 2.08 14.15 11.45
C GLU A 271 1.77 12.68 11.81
N LEU A 272 1.03 11.97 10.96
CA LEU A 272 0.71 10.55 11.18
C LEU A 272 1.98 9.70 11.20
N ALA A 273 2.86 9.87 10.22
CA ALA A 273 4.13 9.15 10.15
C ALA A 273 5.02 9.41 11.37
N TYR A 274 5.03 10.64 11.90
CA TYR A 274 5.72 10.94 13.15
C TYR A 274 5.07 10.23 14.34
N ARG A 275 3.75 10.32 14.50
CA ARG A 275 2.98 9.66 15.57
C ARG A 275 3.04 8.14 15.53
N TRP A 276 3.35 7.57 14.36
CA TRP A 276 3.54 6.13 14.19
C TRP A 276 5.00 5.71 14.27
N GLY A 277 5.94 6.66 14.33
CA GLY A 277 7.37 6.37 14.37
C GLY A 277 7.94 5.90 13.03
N THR A 278 7.22 6.07 11.91
CA THR A 278 7.64 5.66 10.56
C THR A 278 8.28 6.77 9.75
N LEU A 279 8.35 8.01 10.27
CA LEU A 279 8.92 9.18 9.55
C LEU A 279 10.45 9.09 9.31
N ASP A 280 11.13 8.00 9.70
CA ASP A 280 12.58 7.90 9.52
C ASP A 280 12.97 7.46 8.11
N HIS A 281 13.86 8.23 7.47
CA HIS A 281 14.36 7.96 6.14
C HIS A 281 15.46 6.89 6.12
N VAL A 282 16.16 6.63 7.23
CA VAL A 282 17.36 5.78 7.25
C VAL A 282 17.03 4.29 7.13
N SER A 283 16.02 3.81 7.86
CA SER A 283 15.63 2.39 7.85
C SER A 283 15.13 1.91 6.48
N SER A 284 14.44 2.77 5.73
CA SER A 284 13.98 2.48 4.36
C SER A 284 15.12 2.28 3.35
N GLN A 285 16.32 2.80 3.63
CA GLN A 285 17.48 2.68 2.73
C GLN A 285 18.24 1.36 2.91
N LEU A 286 17.99 0.65 4.02
CA LEU A 286 18.63 -0.61 4.37
C LEU A 286 17.78 -1.84 4.00
N GLU A 287 16.75 -1.67 3.18
CA GLU A 287 15.91 -2.76 2.69
C GLU A 287 16.72 -3.86 1.98
N GLU A 288 16.38 -5.11 2.29
CA GLU A 288 16.99 -6.28 1.69
C GLU A 288 16.52 -6.48 0.23
N PRO A 289 17.33 -7.16 -0.61
CA PRO A 289 16.88 -7.56 -1.92
C PRO A 289 15.63 -8.46 -1.87
N ARG A 290 14.68 -8.24 -2.79
CA ARG A 290 13.48 -9.07 -2.93
C ARG A 290 13.83 -10.54 -3.22
N ALA A 291 12.96 -11.47 -2.85
CA ALA A 291 13.18 -12.92 -3.00
C ALA A 291 13.58 -13.33 -4.43
N ASN A 292 12.89 -12.76 -5.42
CA ASN A 292 13.02 -13.04 -6.85
C ASN A 292 14.14 -12.25 -7.54
N PHE A 293 14.88 -11.41 -6.79
CA PHE A 293 16.01 -10.69 -7.36
C PHE A 293 17.17 -11.64 -7.61
N TYR A 294 17.74 -11.56 -8.81
CA TYR A 294 18.87 -12.37 -9.23
C TYR A 294 20.02 -11.51 -9.75
N GLY A 295 21.24 -12.01 -9.62
CA GLY A 295 22.46 -11.30 -9.98
C GLY A 295 23.69 -12.17 -9.76
N VAL A 296 24.87 -11.63 -10.09
CA VAL A 296 26.14 -12.24 -9.70
C VAL A 296 26.41 -11.93 -8.23
N MET A 297 26.98 -12.85 -7.48
CA MET A 297 27.30 -12.57 -6.07
C MET A 297 28.38 -11.48 -6.00
N GLY A 298 28.11 -10.47 -5.18
CA GLY A 298 29.02 -9.38 -4.88
C GLY A 298 28.85 -8.92 -3.43
N GLU A 299 29.61 -7.90 -3.05
CA GLU A 299 29.54 -7.31 -1.72
C GLU A 299 28.68 -6.05 -1.75
N ASN A 300 27.75 -5.91 -0.81
CA ASN A 300 27.00 -4.68 -0.64
C ASN A 300 27.94 -3.55 -0.18
N LEU A 301 27.96 -2.42 -0.87
CA LEU A 301 28.87 -1.31 -0.57
C LEU A 301 28.56 -0.61 0.78
N VAL A 302 27.32 -0.72 1.26
CA VAL A 302 26.84 -0.14 2.51
C VAL A 302 26.97 -1.14 3.64
N THR A 303 26.30 -2.29 3.52
CA THR A 303 26.23 -3.28 4.61
C THR A 303 27.43 -4.21 4.67
N ARG A 304 28.27 -4.25 3.63
CA ARG A 304 29.43 -5.15 3.49
C ARG A 304 29.07 -6.65 3.51
N LYS A 305 27.79 -6.97 3.41
CA LYS A 305 27.29 -8.35 3.35
C LYS A 305 27.32 -8.88 1.91
N PRO A 306 27.56 -10.19 1.70
CA PRO A 306 27.46 -10.80 0.39
C PRO A 306 25.99 -10.81 -0.08
N GLU A 307 25.71 -10.19 -1.22
CA GLU A 307 24.38 -10.15 -1.83
C GLU A 307 24.45 -10.32 -3.37
N PRO A 308 23.36 -10.75 -4.02
CA PRO A 308 23.28 -10.68 -5.47
C PRO A 308 23.41 -9.23 -5.94
N VAL A 309 24.21 -8.97 -6.96
CA VAL A 309 24.39 -7.67 -7.59
C VAL A 309 24.02 -7.78 -9.07
N TYR A 310 23.23 -6.82 -9.54
CA TYR A 310 22.81 -6.75 -10.95
C TYR A 310 23.28 -5.41 -11.56
N PRO A 311 23.97 -5.40 -12.72
CA PRO A 311 24.43 -4.16 -13.33
C PRO A 311 23.27 -3.24 -13.76
N LYS A 312 23.26 -2.00 -13.25
CA LYS A 312 22.20 -1.01 -13.51
C LYS A 312 21.99 -0.72 -15.01
N TYR A 313 23.06 -0.67 -15.81
CA TYR A 313 22.94 -0.39 -17.25
C TYR A 313 22.10 -1.45 -17.99
N LYS A 314 22.15 -2.72 -17.56
CA LYS A 314 21.32 -3.78 -18.16
C LYS A 314 19.84 -3.56 -17.84
N GLN A 315 19.53 -3.17 -16.60
CA GLN A 315 18.18 -2.85 -16.19
C GLN A 315 17.63 -1.64 -16.97
N VAL A 316 18.44 -0.60 -17.16
CA VAL A 316 18.08 0.59 -17.95
C VAL A 316 17.81 0.21 -19.41
N LEU A 317 18.67 -0.60 -20.03
CA LEU A 317 18.46 -1.09 -21.41
C LEU A 317 17.19 -1.94 -21.53
N ARG A 318 16.90 -2.78 -20.54
CA ARG A 318 15.65 -3.54 -20.47
C ARG A 318 14.43 -2.63 -20.44
N PHE A 319 14.46 -1.64 -19.55
CA PHE A 319 13.36 -0.70 -19.37
C PHE A 319 13.10 0.13 -20.63
N TYR A 320 14.10 0.85 -21.14
CA TYR A 320 13.91 1.71 -22.31
C TYR A 320 13.81 0.94 -23.63
N GLY A 321 14.50 -0.19 -23.75
CA GLY A 321 14.54 -0.97 -25.00
C GLY A 321 13.37 -1.93 -25.19
N VAL A 322 12.69 -2.35 -24.12
CA VAL A 322 11.59 -3.33 -24.21
C VAL A 322 10.33 -2.84 -23.52
N THR A 323 10.41 -2.43 -22.24
CA THR A 323 9.22 -2.01 -21.48
C THR A 323 8.55 -0.80 -22.12
N VAL A 324 9.28 0.29 -22.37
CA VAL A 324 8.69 1.53 -22.91
C VAL A 324 8.03 1.31 -24.30
N PRO A 325 8.66 0.61 -25.26
CA PRO A 325 8.01 0.27 -26.53
C PRO A 325 6.73 -0.56 -26.39
N ILE A 326 6.70 -1.53 -25.48
CA ILE A 326 5.50 -2.35 -25.26
C ILE A 326 4.37 -1.50 -24.67
N ILE A 327 4.68 -0.62 -23.71
CA ILE A 327 3.70 0.31 -23.16
C ILE A 327 3.16 1.22 -24.27
N ALA A 328 4.03 1.78 -25.10
CA ALA A 328 3.63 2.62 -26.23
C ALA A 328 2.70 1.88 -27.21
N LEU A 329 3.02 0.62 -27.53
CA LEU A 329 2.16 -0.24 -28.36
C LEU A 329 0.77 -0.43 -27.73
N CYS A 330 0.72 -0.74 -26.43
CA CYS A 330 -0.54 -0.87 -25.71
C CYS A 330 -1.37 0.43 -25.72
N LEU A 331 -0.73 1.59 -25.59
CA LEU A 331 -1.40 2.89 -25.67
C LEU A 331 -1.97 3.16 -27.08
N VAL A 332 -1.26 2.78 -28.13
CA VAL A 332 -1.76 2.87 -29.52
C VAL A 332 -2.97 1.96 -29.72
N VAL A 333 -2.94 0.74 -29.18
CA VAL A 333 -4.10 -0.17 -29.23
C VAL A 333 -5.32 0.44 -28.51
N CYS A 334 -5.13 1.05 -27.34
CA CYS A 334 -6.20 1.76 -26.63
C CYS A 334 -6.80 2.91 -27.46
N PHE A 335 -5.95 3.65 -28.19
CA PHE A 335 -6.43 4.70 -29.10
C PHE A 335 -7.32 4.13 -30.22
N TYR A 336 -6.96 3.00 -30.83
CA TYR A 336 -7.80 2.36 -31.84
C TYR A 336 -9.11 1.78 -31.26
N ILE A 337 -9.08 1.23 -30.05
CA ILE A 337 -10.30 0.79 -29.36
C ILE A 337 -11.25 1.96 -29.14
N MET A 338 -10.72 3.12 -28.73
CA MET A 338 -11.49 4.36 -28.57
C MET A 338 -12.10 4.82 -29.91
N LEU A 339 -11.36 4.77 -31.02
CA LEU A 339 -11.93 5.09 -32.34
C LEU A 339 -13.06 4.14 -32.73
N GLY A 340 -12.90 2.84 -32.46
CA GLY A 340 -13.94 1.84 -32.68
C GLY A 340 -15.22 2.12 -31.88
N TYR A 341 -15.09 2.59 -30.65
CA TYR A 341 -16.22 3.06 -29.85
C TYR A 341 -16.96 4.22 -30.52
N PHE A 342 -16.27 5.26 -31.02
CA PHE A 342 -16.94 6.39 -31.68
C PHE A 342 -17.66 5.99 -32.96
N ILE A 343 -17.09 5.06 -33.74
CA ILE A 343 -17.77 4.52 -34.93
C ILE A 343 -19.07 3.80 -34.54
N LEU A 344 -19.03 3.00 -33.47
CA LEU A 344 -20.21 2.29 -32.98
C LEU A 344 -21.26 3.26 -32.40
N GLN A 345 -20.83 4.31 -31.72
CA GLN A 345 -21.71 5.35 -31.18
C GLN A 345 -22.40 6.11 -32.31
N ASP A 346 -21.67 6.53 -33.36
CA ASP A 346 -22.25 7.21 -34.52
C ASP A 346 -23.29 6.34 -35.24
N TRP A 347 -23.02 5.04 -35.39
CA TRP A 347 -23.99 4.09 -35.92
C TRP A 347 -25.27 4.03 -35.06
N ALA A 348 -25.12 3.96 -33.74
CA ALA A 348 -26.25 3.92 -32.81
C ALA A 348 -27.08 5.22 -32.86
N ASP A 349 -26.40 6.37 -32.92
CA ASP A 349 -27.02 7.70 -33.06
C ASP A 349 -27.84 7.78 -34.35
N GLN A 350 -27.30 7.29 -35.48
CA GLN A 350 -28.00 7.24 -36.77
C GLN A 350 -29.24 6.33 -36.74
N CYS A 351 -29.16 5.17 -36.07
CA CYS A 351 -30.30 4.26 -35.92
C CYS A 351 -31.42 4.90 -35.08
N TYR A 352 -31.08 5.57 -33.99
CA TYR A 352 -32.04 6.29 -33.16
C TYR A 352 -32.65 7.50 -33.88
N ALA A 353 -31.86 8.20 -34.70
CA ALA A 353 -32.36 9.32 -35.50
C ALA A 353 -33.38 8.88 -36.57
N LYS A 354 -33.23 7.69 -37.15
CA LYS A 354 -34.15 7.14 -38.17
C LYS A 354 -35.49 6.74 -37.59
N GLU A 355 -35.50 6.06 -36.45
CA GLU A 355 -36.74 5.61 -35.81
C GLU A 355 -36.66 5.77 -34.30
N LYS A 356 -37.47 6.69 -33.77
CA LYS A 356 -37.56 6.93 -32.32
C LYS A 356 -38.45 5.86 -31.68
N GLY A 357 -37.84 4.76 -31.29
CA GLY A 357 -38.48 3.65 -30.57
C GLY A 357 -37.72 3.28 -29.30
N TRP A 358 -38.38 2.55 -28.40
CA TRP A 358 -37.78 2.06 -27.15
C TRP A 358 -36.55 1.17 -27.39
N LEU A 359 -36.59 0.31 -28.42
CA LEU A 359 -35.44 -0.53 -28.80
C LEU A 359 -34.25 0.29 -29.28
N ASN A 360 -34.50 1.35 -30.06
CA ASN A 360 -33.44 2.23 -30.55
C ASN A 360 -32.89 3.14 -29.46
N PHE A 361 -33.69 3.48 -28.43
CA PHE A 361 -33.20 4.15 -27.23
C PHE A 361 -32.23 3.26 -26.44
N ILE A 362 -32.49 1.95 -26.36
CA ILE A 362 -31.54 1.00 -25.75
C ILE A 362 -30.25 0.94 -26.59
N ASN A 363 -30.38 0.85 -27.93
CA ASN A 363 -29.22 0.84 -28.82
C ASN A 363 -28.34 2.10 -28.69
N LEU A 364 -28.91 3.25 -28.32
CA LEU A 364 -28.17 4.49 -28.06
C LEU A 364 -27.21 4.39 -26.85
N LEU A 365 -27.62 3.66 -25.80
CA LEU A 365 -26.85 3.53 -24.55
C LEU A 365 -25.85 2.37 -24.60
N MET A 366 -26.12 1.33 -25.40
CA MET A 366 -25.32 0.11 -25.48
C MET A 366 -23.82 0.34 -25.77
N PRO A 367 -23.41 1.16 -26.77
CA PRO A 367 -21.99 1.35 -27.08
C PRO A 367 -21.18 1.89 -25.90
N THR A 368 -21.77 2.82 -25.14
CA THR A 368 -21.11 3.44 -23.98
C THR A 368 -20.95 2.45 -22.83
N VAL A 369 -21.96 1.62 -22.56
CA VAL A 369 -21.86 0.55 -21.55
C VAL A 369 -20.83 -0.51 -21.97
N ILE A 370 -20.86 -0.93 -23.25
CA ILE A 370 -19.87 -1.87 -23.80
C ILE A 370 -18.46 -1.30 -23.65
N TYR A 371 -18.27 -0.02 -24.00
CA TYR A 371 -16.96 0.63 -23.89
C TYR A 371 -16.45 0.68 -22.45
N ALA A 372 -17.31 1.00 -21.48
CA ALA A 372 -16.95 0.95 -20.06
C ALA A 372 -16.50 -0.45 -19.61
N VAL A 373 -17.17 -1.51 -20.06
CA VAL A 373 -16.77 -2.90 -19.78
C VAL A 373 -15.45 -3.26 -20.46
N VAL A 374 -15.26 -2.86 -21.72
CA VAL A 374 -14.02 -3.08 -22.47
C VAL A 374 -12.83 -2.40 -21.77
N ILE A 375 -12.98 -1.18 -21.26
CA ILE A 375 -11.95 -0.49 -20.47
C ILE A 375 -11.52 -1.38 -19.29
N GLY A 376 -12.46 -1.92 -18.52
CA GLY A 376 -12.16 -2.79 -17.38
C GLY A 376 -11.42 -4.08 -17.76
N ILE A 377 -11.80 -4.70 -18.88
CA ILE A 377 -11.12 -5.90 -19.41
C ILE A 377 -9.69 -5.57 -19.84
N VAL A 378 -9.52 -4.51 -20.62
CA VAL A 378 -8.23 -4.05 -21.14
C VAL A 378 -7.27 -3.69 -20.00
N ASN A 379 -7.76 -2.98 -18.96
CA ASN A 379 -6.98 -2.67 -17.75
C ASN A 379 -6.51 -3.94 -17.04
N THR A 380 -7.37 -4.96 -16.96
CA THR A 380 -7.03 -6.25 -16.34
C THR A 380 -5.98 -7.03 -17.15
N ILE A 381 -6.08 -7.01 -18.48
CA ILE A 381 -5.08 -7.62 -19.36
C ILE A 381 -3.74 -6.91 -19.23
N TYR A 382 -3.74 -5.58 -19.34
CA TYR A 382 -2.52 -4.79 -19.23
C TYR A 382 -1.84 -4.96 -17.88
N ARG A 383 -2.58 -5.08 -16.78
CA ARG A 383 -2.01 -5.39 -15.46
C ARG A 383 -1.15 -6.64 -15.46
N LYS A 384 -1.60 -7.71 -16.12
CA LYS A 384 -0.81 -8.95 -16.24
C LYS A 384 0.47 -8.72 -17.03
N VAL A 385 0.38 -7.97 -18.13
CA VAL A 385 1.55 -7.58 -18.94
C VAL A 385 2.51 -6.74 -18.12
N ALA A 386 2.02 -5.73 -17.39
CA ALA A 386 2.82 -4.84 -16.56
C ALA A 386 3.55 -5.60 -15.45
N LYS A 387 2.88 -6.53 -14.74
CA LYS A 387 3.53 -7.40 -13.74
C LYS A 387 4.66 -8.23 -14.37
N GLN A 388 4.41 -8.86 -15.52
CA GLN A 388 5.43 -9.65 -16.24
C GLN A 388 6.64 -8.81 -16.67
N LEU A 389 6.40 -7.62 -17.23
CA LEU A 389 7.47 -6.68 -17.60
C LEU A 389 8.29 -6.24 -16.38
N ASN A 390 7.61 -5.94 -15.27
CA ASN A 390 8.25 -5.48 -14.05
C ASN A 390 9.10 -6.57 -13.38
N ASP A 391 8.65 -7.82 -13.43
CA ASP A 391 9.45 -8.96 -12.98
C ASP A 391 10.69 -9.18 -13.87
N TRP A 392 10.54 -8.96 -15.18
CA TRP A 392 11.65 -9.07 -16.13
C TRP A 392 12.70 -7.96 -15.98
N GLU A 393 12.30 -6.75 -15.57
CA GLU A 393 13.19 -5.63 -15.24
C GLU A 393 14.13 -5.93 -14.07
N ASN A 394 13.80 -6.93 -13.23
CA ASN A 394 14.64 -7.40 -12.12
C ASN A 394 15.04 -6.30 -11.13
N HIS A 395 14.05 -5.68 -10.50
CA HIS A 395 14.26 -4.70 -9.43
C HIS A 395 14.86 -5.34 -8.17
N ARG A 396 15.82 -4.65 -7.52
CA ARG A 396 16.47 -5.10 -6.27
C ARG A 396 15.52 -5.04 -5.08
N LEU A 397 14.89 -3.88 -4.87
CA LEU A 397 14.04 -3.60 -3.70
C LEU A 397 12.57 -3.84 -4.02
N GLN A 398 11.80 -4.23 -3.00
CA GLN A 398 10.34 -4.40 -3.11
C GLN A 398 9.66 -3.05 -3.33
N SER A 399 10.04 -2.02 -2.56
CA SER A 399 9.58 -0.64 -2.75
C SER A 399 9.82 -0.12 -4.18
N SER A 400 11.00 -0.38 -4.75
CA SER A 400 11.34 0.01 -6.12
C SER A 400 10.52 -0.76 -7.16
N TYR A 401 10.33 -2.08 -6.97
CA TYR A 401 9.46 -2.89 -7.81
C TYR A 401 8.04 -2.34 -7.83
N GLU A 402 7.47 -2.08 -6.65
CA GLU A 402 6.13 -1.56 -6.48
C GLU A 402 5.95 -0.20 -7.14
N ASN A 403 6.86 0.75 -6.89
CA ASN A 403 6.84 2.08 -7.48
C ASN A 403 6.84 2.05 -9.02
N HIS A 404 7.70 1.22 -9.63
CA HIS A 404 7.73 1.10 -11.09
C HIS A 404 6.48 0.43 -11.66
N LEU A 405 5.90 -0.55 -10.96
CA LEU A 405 4.63 -1.17 -11.36
C LEU A 405 3.49 -0.14 -11.30
N THR A 406 3.42 0.63 -10.20
CA THR A 406 2.44 1.69 -10.01
C THR A 406 2.51 2.73 -11.13
N VAL A 407 3.70 3.22 -11.50
CA VAL A 407 3.85 4.17 -12.62
C VAL A 407 3.34 3.59 -13.94
N LYS A 408 3.65 2.33 -14.25
CA LYS A 408 3.18 1.66 -15.47
C LYS A 408 1.66 1.55 -15.52
N LEU A 409 1.03 1.23 -14.39
CA LEU A 409 -0.42 1.12 -14.27
C LEU A 409 -1.08 2.49 -14.35
N ILE A 410 -0.55 3.50 -13.66
CA ILE A 410 -1.05 4.88 -13.70
C ILE A 410 -1.07 5.38 -15.14
N LEU A 411 0.06 5.30 -15.85
CA LEU A 411 0.18 5.83 -17.22
C LEU A 411 -0.86 5.20 -18.15
N PHE A 412 -0.99 3.87 -18.11
CA PHE A 412 -1.91 3.16 -18.99
C PHE A 412 -3.37 3.39 -18.63
N ASN A 413 -3.73 3.22 -17.36
CA ASN A 413 -5.12 3.37 -16.93
C ASN A 413 -5.59 4.81 -17.12
N PHE A 414 -4.73 5.81 -16.88
CA PHE A 414 -5.02 7.20 -17.18
C PHE A 414 -5.38 7.39 -18.65
N VAL A 415 -4.51 6.98 -19.58
CA VAL A 415 -4.79 7.15 -21.01
C VAL A 415 -6.03 6.36 -21.42
N ASN A 416 -6.17 5.10 -21.00
CA ASN A 416 -7.31 4.27 -21.39
C ASN A 416 -8.65 4.84 -20.90
N CYS A 417 -8.67 5.45 -19.71
CA CYS A 417 -9.87 6.06 -19.12
C CYS A 417 -10.20 7.46 -19.67
N PHE A 418 -9.20 8.28 -19.97
CA PHE A 418 -9.38 9.69 -20.32
C PHE A 418 -9.24 10.01 -21.81
N ILE A 419 -8.68 9.12 -22.64
CA ILE A 419 -8.43 9.42 -24.05
C ILE A 419 -9.71 9.71 -24.84
N SER A 420 -10.81 9.02 -24.54
CA SER A 420 -12.10 9.30 -25.17
C SER A 420 -12.64 10.68 -24.78
N LEU A 421 -12.47 11.10 -23.53
CA LEU A 421 -12.87 12.42 -23.06
C LEU A 421 -12.02 13.53 -23.68
N PHE A 422 -10.71 13.32 -23.78
CA PHE A 422 -9.81 14.25 -24.47
C PHE A 422 -10.14 14.37 -25.96
N TYR A 423 -10.53 13.27 -26.60
CA TYR A 423 -10.98 13.27 -27.99
C TYR A 423 -12.26 14.09 -28.16
N VAL A 424 -13.28 13.90 -27.32
CA VAL A 424 -14.51 14.70 -27.39
C VAL A 424 -14.23 16.18 -27.09
N ALA A 425 -13.41 16.45 -26.08
CA ALA A 425 -13.09 17.81 -25.64
C ALA A 425 -12.33 18.61 -26.70
N PHE A 426 -11.25 18.06 -27.24
CA PHE A 426 -10.29 18.83 -28.05
C PHE A 426 -10.41 18.60 -29.55
N TYR A 427 -10.83 17.40 -29.97
CA TYR A 427 -11.00 17.08 -31.39
C TYR A 427 -12.43 17.33 -31.87
N MET A 428 -13.45 16.76 -31.20
CA MET A 428 -14.86 17.01 -31.57
C MET A 428 -15.38 18.37 -31.11
N GLN A 429 -14.81 18.92 -30.04
CA GLN A 429 -15.15 20.25 -29.50
C GLN A 429 -16.63 20.42 -29.13
N ASN A 430 -17.27 19.33 -28.67
CA ASN A 430 -18.69 19.33 -28.33
C ASN A 430 -18.90 19.21 -26.82
N MET A 431 -19.24 20.31 -26.17
CA MET A 431 -19.40 20.39 -24.71
C MET A 431 -20.60 19.60 -24.18
N THR A 432 -21.70 19.51 -24.95
CA THR A 432 -22.88 18.74 -24.52
C THR A 432 -22.60 17.24 -24.56
N VAL A 433 -21.93 16.77 -25.62
CA VAL A 433 -21.47 15.38 -25.72
C VAL A 433 -20.40 15.08 -24.66
N LEU A 434 -19.49 16.01 -24.40
CA LEU A 434 -18.47 15.83 -23.36
C LEU A 434 -19.12 15.66 -21.98
N ARG A 435 -20.12 16.50 -21.66
CA ARG A 435 -20.83 16.43 -20.38
C ARG A 435 -21.61 15.14 -20.24
N SER A 436 -22.36 14.72 -21.27
CA SER A 436 -23.11 13.45 -21.22
C SER A 436 -22.14 12.27 -21.10
N HIS A 437 -21.12 12.21 -21.95
CA HIS A 437 -20.13 11.13 -21.96
C HIS A 437 -19.38 11.00 -20.63
N LEU A 438 -18.90 12.12 -20.08
CA LEU A 438 -18.25 12.17 -18.76
C LEU A 438 -19.19 11.66 -17.66
N SER A 439 -20.43 12.14 -17.62
CA SER A 439 -21.39 11.74 -16.59
C SER A 439 -21.71 10.25 -16.67
N THR A 440 -21.90 9.71 -17.88
CA THR A 440 -22.20 8.30 -18.09
C THR A 440 -21.00 7.42 -17.74
N LEU A 441 -19.79 7.80 -18.13
CA LEU A 441 -18.56 7.07 -17.78
C LEU A 441 -18.32 7.08 -16.28
N LEU A 442 -18.42 8.23 -15.62
CA LEU A 442 -18.20 8.35 -14.17
C LEU A 442 -19.19 7.47 -13.40
N VAL A 443 -20.48 7.60 -13.68
CA VAL A 443 -21.52 6.83 -13.00
C VAL A 443 -21.39 5.35 -13.31
N THR A 444 -21.14 4.98 -14.57
CA THR A 444 -21.02 3.57 -14.97
C THR A 444 -19.79 2.92 -14.36
N GLN A 445 -18.64 3.60 -14.32
CA GLN A 445 -17.43 3.06 -13.70
C GLN A 445 -17.57 2.94 -12.19
N GLN A 446 -18.14 3.95 -11.51
CA GLN A 446 -18.41 3.88 -10.08
C GLN A 446 -19.39 2.74 -9.75
N LEU A 447 -20.47 2.60 -10.52
CA LEU A 447 -21.40 1.48 -10.34
C LEU A 447 -20.69 0.16 -10.59
N VAL A 448 -20.02 -0.03 -11.72
CA VAL A 448 -19.30 -1.29 -12.02
C VAL A 448 -18.25 -1.60 -10.96
N GLY A 449 -17.56 -0.59 -10.43
CA GLY A 449 -16.66 -0.68 -9.28
C GLY A 449 -17.39 -1.21 -8.05
N GLN A 450 -18.43 -0.51 -7.58
CA GLN A 450 -19.24 -0.93 -6.44
C GLN A 450 -19.85 -2.33 -6.63
N PHE A 451 -20.28 -2.69 -7.84
CA PHE A 451 -20.76 -4.04 -8.17
C PHE A 451 -19.62 -5.07 -8.02
N ARG A 452 -18.43 -4.75 -8.54
CA ARG A 452 -17.24 -5.60 -8.40
C ARG A 452 -16.72 -5.65 -6.96
N GLU A 453 -16.99 -4.67 -6.12
CA GLU A 453 -16.40 -4.60 -4.78
C GLU A 453 -17.36 -4.94 -3.65
N SER A 454 -18.67 -4.74 -3.83
CA SER A 454 -19.68 -5.09 -2.82
C SER A 454 -20.42 -6.38 -3.14
N LEU A 455 -20.86 -6.57 -4.40
CA LEU A 455 -21.65 -7.74 -4.77
C LEU A 455 -20.79 -8.97 -4.97
N VAL A 456 -19.58 -8.81 -5.50
CA VAL A 456 -18.63 -9.91 -5.66
C VAL A 456 -18.24 -10.50 -4.30
N PRO A 457 -17.82 -9.72 -3.28
CA PRO A 457 -17.70 -10.22 -1.91
C PRO A 457 -18.99 -10.74 -1.30
N PHE A 458 -20.18 -10.25 -1.64
CA PHE A 458 -21.43 -10.83 -1.14
C PHE A 458 -21.69 -12.23 -1.75
N PHE A 459 -21.52 -12.40 -3.06
CA PHE A 459 -21.61 -13.69 -3.74
C PHE A 459 -20.50 -14.64 -3.32
N PHE A 460 -19.28 -14.12 -3.14
CA PHE A 460 -18.17 -14.89 -2.60
C PHE A 460 -18.39 -15.22 -1.14
N HIS A 461 -18.88 -14.32 -0.29
CA HIS A 461 -19.23 -14.59 1.10
C HIS A 461 -20.33 -15.66 1.17
N ARG A 462 -21.31 -15.68 0.26
CA ARG A 462 -22.32 -16.74 0.20
C ARG A 462 -21.76 -18.07 -0.31
N ARG A 463 -20.98 -18.07 -1.40
CA ARG A 463 -20.26 -19.25 -1.90
C ARG A 463 -19.24 -19.78 -0.89
N ARG A 464 -18.66 -18.90 -0.09
CA ARG A 464 -17.63 -19.15 0.89
C ARG A 464 -18.21 -19.56 2.22
N ALA A 465 -19.36 -19.04 2.65
CA ALA A 465 -20.13 -19.62 3.73
C ALA A 465 -20.50 -21.06 3.39
N ILE A 466 -20.86 -21.34 2.14
CA ILE A 466 -21.10 -22.72 1.66
C ILE A 466 -19.80 -23.55 1.63
N LYS A 467 -18.69 -23.05 1.07
CA LYS A 467 -17.40 -23.77 1.06
C LYS A 467 -16.81 -23.97 2.46
N VAL A 468 -16.94 -22.99 3.35
CA VAL A 468 -16.52 -23.05 4.74
C VAL A 468 -17.44 -23.98 5.50
N ASP A 469 -18.74 -24.00 5.26
CA ASP A 469 -19.65 -24.97 5.88
C ASP A 469 -19.42 -26.39 5.33
N GLU A 470 -19.08 -26.56 4.06
CA GLU A 470 -18.63 -27.82 3.47
C GLU A 470 -17.25 -28.25 4.01
N ALA A 471 -16.31 -27.32 4.16
CA ALA A 471 -15.00 -27.57 4.76
C ALA A 471 -15.12 -27.87 6.25
N ILE A 472 -15.99 -27.19 6.98
CA ILE A 472 -16.32 -27.48 8.39
C ILE A 472 -17.02 -28.83 8.49
N LYS A 473 -17.90 -29.21 7.55
CA LYS A 473 -18.50 -30.56 7.53
C LYS A 473 -17.48 -31.64 7.20
N LYS A 474 -16.55 -31.38 6.27
CA LYS A 474 -15.41 -32.27 5.99
C LYS A 474 -14.49 -32.37 7.20
N VAL A 475 -14.08 -31.25 7.78
CA VAL A 475 -13.22 -31.16 8.97
C VAL A 475 -13.92 -31.74 10.19
N ALA A 476 -15.23 -31.56 10.40
CA ALA A 476 -15.96 -32.19 11.51
C ALA A 476 -16.07 -33.71 11.32
N ASN A 477 -16.17 -34.20 10.08
CA ASN A 477 -16.10 -35.63 9.78
C ASN A 477 -14.67 -36.18 9.95
N VAL A 478 -13.62 -35.40 9.68
CA VAL A 478 -12.19 -35.77 9.84
C VAL A 478 -11.68 -35.55 11.28
N GLN A 479 -12.27 -34.62 12.04
CA GLN A 479 -11.95 -34.31 13.45
C GLN A 479 -12.32 -35.43 14.41
N LYS A 480 -13.27 -36.30 14.03
CA LYS A 480 -13.49 -37.55 14.75
C LYS A 480 -12.28 -38.50 14.70
N ILE A 481 -11.28 -38.26 13.84
CA ILE A 481 -10.20 -39.20 13.54
C ILE A 481 -8.77 -38.58 13.66
N GLU A 482 -8.49 -37.31 13.32
CA GLU A 482 -7.07 -36.92 13.05
C GLU A 482 -6.53 -35.59 13.63
N PHE A 483 -7.34 -34.60 14.01
CA PHE A 483 -6.86 -33.22 14.28
C PHE A 483 -6.36 -32.93 15.71
N PHE A 484 -6.40 -33.91 16.61
CA PHE A 484 -6.04 -33.71 18.01
C PHE A 484 -4.74 -34.44 18.38
N ASN A 485 -3.60 -33.82 18.08
CA ASN A 485 -2.35 -34.13 18.75
C ASN A 485 -2.27 -33.46 20.15
N GLY A 486 -3.26 -32.64 20.53
CA GLY A 486 -3.32 -31.94 21.83
C GLY A 486 -2.39 -30.73 21.94
N GLU A 487 -1.61 -30.45 20.90
CA GLU A 487 -0.59 -29.40 20.90
C GLU A 487 -1.13 -28.02 20.54
N VAL A 488 -2.24 -27.90 19.79
CA VAL A 488 -2.83 -26.60 19.42
C VAL A 488 -4.35 -26.68 19.55
N ASP A 489 -4.96 -25.64 20.12
CA ASP A 489 -6.40 -25.54 20.31
C ASP A 489 -7.19 -25.77 19.01
N GLU A 490 -8.23 -26.60 19.11
CA GLU A 490 -9.10 -26.97 18.00
C GLU A 490 -9.72 -25.75 17.29
N ALA A 491 -10.11 -24.75 18.08
CA ALA A 491 -10.70 -23.52 17.57
C ALA A 491 -9.72 -22.74 16.67
N VAL A 492 -8.44 -22.71 17.04
CA VAL A 492 -7.38 -22.06 16.26
C VAL A 492 -7.11 -22.84 14.99
N GLN A 493 -7.02 -24.17 15.06
CA GLN A 493 -6.81 -25.00 13.87
C GLN A 493 -7.94 -24.80 12.85
N LYS A 494 -9.19 -24.80 13.33
CA LYS A 494 -10.37 -24.52 12.49
C LYS A 494 -10.30 -23.13 11.87
N GLN A 495 -9.88 -22.12 12.64
CA GLN A 495 -9.70 -20.75 12.15
C GLN A 495 -8.63 -20.69 11.06
N ALA A 496 -7.45 -21.27 11.28
CA ALA A 496 -6.34 -21.28 10.32
C ALA A 496 -6.75 -21.95 9.00
N SER A 497 -7.49 -23.06 9.05
CA SER A 497 -8.03 -23.73 7.87
C SER A 497 -9.00 -22.84 7.08
N ILE A 498 -9.84 -22.05 7.77
CA ILE A 498 -10.75 -21.10 7.11
C ILE A 498 -9.96 -19.93 6.50
N GLU A 499 -8.95 -19.43 7.20
CA GLU A 499 -8.10 -18.33 6.75
C GLU A 499 -7.21 -18.70 5.56
N SER A 500 -6.69 -19.92 5.50
CA SER A 500 -5.97 -20.43 4.32
C SER A 500 -6.79 -20.39 3.03
N THR A 501 -8.11 -20.55 3.12
CA THR A 501 -9.00 -20.44 1.96
C THR A 501 -9.41 -19.01 1.59
N MET A 502 -9.02 -17.98 2.37
CA MET A 502 -9.29 -16.60 1.96
C MET A 502 -8.34 -16.17 0.84
N ASP A 503 -8.75 -15.18 0.07
CA ASP A 503 -7.90 -14.56 -0.94
C ASP A 503 -6.81 -13.71 -0.27
N VAL A 504 -5.63 -13.64 -0.90
CA VAL A 504 -4.51 -12.81 -0.44
C VAL A 504 -4.74 -11.37 -0.89
N TYR A 505 -4.56 -10.42 0.01
CA TYR A 505 -4.58 -9.00 -0.34
C TYR A 505 -3.29 -8.63 -1.08
N GLU A 506 -3.38 -8.28 -2.37
CA GLU A 506 -2.22 -7.93 -3.22
C GLU A 506 -1.63 -6.52 -2.93
N GLY A 507 -2.18 -5.78 -1.96
CA GLY A 507 -1.72 -4.46 -1.54
C GLY A 507 -2.65 -3.31 -1.94
N THR A 508 -2.32 -2.10 -1.48
CA THR A 508 -3.16 -0.88 -1.60
C THR A 508 -3.14 -0.22 -2.99
N MET A 509 -2.41 -0.79 -3.96
CA MET A 509 -2.23 -0.16 -5.27
C MET A 509 -3.53 0.04 -6.03
N ASP A 510 -4.43 -0.93 -5.95
CA ASP A 510 -5.69 -0.89 -6.69
C ASP A 510 -6.67 0.09 -6.08
N ASP A 511 -6.68 0.15 -4.75
CA ASP A 511 -7.49 1.07 -3.99
C ASP A 511 -7.03 2.53 -4.24
N TYR A 512 -5.72 2.79 -4.26
CA TYR A 512 -5.19 4.11 -4.65
C TYR A 512 -5.43 4.45 -6.13
N LEU A 513 -5.32 3.49 -7.03
CA LEU A 513 -5.56 3.68 -8.46
C LEU A 513 -6.99 4.13 -8.72
N GLU A 514 -7.96 3.56 -8.00
CA GLU A 514 -9.36 3.97 -8.09
C GLU A 514 -9.57 5.43 -7.67
N MET A 515 -9.06 5.82 -6.50
CA MET A 515 -9.11 7.22 -6.06
C MET A 515 -8.40 8.17 -7.03
N PHE A 516 -7.29 7.73 -7.62
CA PHE A 516 -6.54 8.50 -8.61
C PHE A 516 -7.34 8.76 -9.89
N LEU A 517 -8.02 7.73 -10.43
CA LEU A 517 -8.90 7.90 -11.58
C LEU A 517 -10.10 8.78 -11.24
N GLN A 518 -10.71 8.59 -10.06
CA GLN A 518 -11.80 9.44 -9.58
C GLN A 518 -11.38 10.92 -9.48
N PHE A 519 -10.19 11.20 -8.93
CA PHE A 519 -9.60 12.54 -8.87
C PHE A 519 -9.45 13.14 -10.28
N GLY A 520 -8.97 12.35 -11.25
CA GLY A 520 -8.89 12.77 -12.65
C GLY A 520 -10.25 13.18 -13.23
N TYR A 521 -11.31 12.39 -13.02
CA TYR A 521 -12.66 12.71 -13.50
C TYR A 521 -13.23 13.99 -12.88
N VAL A 522 -12.95 14.26 -11.61
CA VAL A 522 -13.45 15.45 -10.91
C VAL A 522 -12.70 16.71 -11.37
N PHE A 523 -11.37 16.67 -11.42
CA PHE A 523 -10.56 17.88 -11.57
C PHE A 523 -10.15 18.21 -13.01
N LEU A 524 -9.94 17.22 -13.89
CA LEU A 524 -9.59 17.51 -15.30
C LEU A 524 -10.72 18.24 -16.04
N PHE A 525 -11.97 17.85 -15.77
CA PHE A 525 -13.16 18.31 -16.49
C PHE A 525 -14.10 19.14 -15.59
N SER A 526 -13.54 19.77 -14.57
CA SER A 526 -14.33 20.47 -13.53
C SER A 526 -15.21 21.60 -14.09
N SER A 527 -14.75 22.28 -15.14
CA SER A 527 -15.54 23.31 -15.86
C SER A 527 -16.78 22.75 -16.55
N VAL A 528 -16.78 21.47 -16.94
CA VAL A 528 -17.83 20.86 -17.78
C VAL A 528 -18.90 20.17 -16.95
N PHE A 529 -18.51 19.49 -15.87
CA PHE A 529 -19.44 18.76 -15.00
C PHE A 529 -19.20 19.04 -13.51
N PRO A 530 -19.74 20.16 -12.98
CA PRO A 530 -19.55 20.54 -11.56
C PRO A 530 -20.07 19.53 -10.54
N LEU A 531 -21.05 18.70 -10.92
CA LEU A 531 -21.59 17.65 -10.05
C LEU A 531 -20.68 16.41 -9.93
N ALA A 532 -19.56 16.35 -10.67
CA ALA A 532 -18.61 15.24 -10.56
C ALA A 532 -18.12 15.03 -9.12
N ALA A 533 -17.82 16.11 -8.41
CA ALA A 533 -17.35 16.06 -7.03
C ALA A 533 -18.41 15.48 -6.06
N LEU A 534 -19.70 15.73 -6.31
CA LEU A 534 -20.79 15.15 -5.53
C LEU A 534 -20.88 13.63 -5.71
N TRP A 535 -20.79 13.16 -6.96
CA TRP A 535 -20.78 11.73 -7.25
C TRP A 535 -19.56 11.03 -6.64
N ALA A 536 -18.38 11.64 -6.76
CA ALA A 536 -17.17 11.15 -6.12
C ALA A 536 -17.29 11.11 -4.58
N LEU A 537 -17.91 12.13 -3.97
CA LEU A 537 -18.16 12.17 -2.53
C LEU A 537 -19.09 11.03 -2.08
N ILE A 538 -20.19 10.80 -2.80
CA ILE A 538 -21.14 9.72 -2.51
C ILE A 538 -20.44 8.36 -2.63
N ASN A 539 -19.64 8.17 -3.68
CA ASN A 539 -18.84 6.96 -3.87
C ASN A 539 -17.92 6.72 -2.68
N ASN A 540 -17.12 7.72 -2.28
CA ASN A 540 -16.15 7.55 -1.19
C ASN A 540 -16.80 7.30 0.18
N VAL A 541 -17.99 7.87 0.43
CA VAL A 541 -18.77 7.58 1.65
C VAL A 541 -19.23 6.12 1.69
N MET A 542 -19.54 5.52 0.53
CA MET A 542 -19.83 4.08 0.43
C MET A 542 -18.56 3.23 0.40
N GLU A 543 -17.45 3.78 -0.08
CA GLU A 543 -16.18 3.07 -0.23
C GLU A 543 -15.53 2.76 1.11
N ILE A 544 -15.47 3.74 2.03
CA ILE A 544 -14.89 3.56 3.37
C ILE A 544 -15.41 2.29 4.08
N PRO A 545 -16.74 2.07 4.22
CA PRO A 545 -17.25 0.85 4.82
C PRO A 545 -17.12 -0.40 3.92
N SER A 546 -17.14 -0.25 2.59
CA SER A 546 -16.94 -1.34 1.63
C SER A 546 -15.53 -1.95 1.77
N ASP A 547 -14.52 -1.09 1.76
CA ASP A 547 -13.12 -1.47 1.96
C ASP A 547 -12.84 -2.00 3.35
N ALA A 548 -13.42 -1.37 4.39
CA ALA A 548 -13.30 -1.89 5.75
C ALA A 548 -13.87 -3.32 5.85
N PHE A 549 -15.02 -3.58 5.20
CA PHE A 549 -15.60 -4.92 5.13
C PHE A 549 -14.71 -5.91 4.37
N LYS A 550 -14.15 -5.47 3.23
CA LYS A 550 -13.21 -6.23 2.41
C LYS A 550 -12.01 -6.72 3.25
N MET A 551 -11.38 -5.81 4.00
CA MET A 551 -10.24 -6.13 4.86
C MET A 551 -10.60 -7.00 6.08
N CYS A 552 -11.83 -6.90 6.59
CA CYS A 552 -12.23 -7.64 7.79
C CYS A 552 -12.81 -9.03 7.52
N ARG A 553 -13.34 -9.30 6.32
CA ARG A 553 -14.12 -10.52 6.03
C ARG A 553 -13.74 -11.24 4.75
N VAL A 554 -13.10 -10.56 3.80
CA VAL A 554 -12.85 -11.11 2.47
C VAL A 554 -11.43 -11.65 2.37
N PHE A 555 -10.44 -10.82 2.70
CA PHE A 555 -9.04 -11.18 2.57
C PHE A 555 -8.47 -11.84 3.83
N GLN A 556 -7.39 -12.58 3.62
CA GLN A 556 -6.47 -12.95 4.70
C GLN A 556 -5.91 -11.67 5.33
N ARG A 557 -5.50 -11.75 6.60
CA ARG A 557 -4.78 -10.64 7.22
C ARG A 557 -3.49 -10.40 6.42
N PRO A 558 -3.23 -9.18 5.93
CA PRO A 558 -1.93 -8.85 5.36
C PRO A 558 -0.90 -8.64 6.47
N PHE A 559 0.38 -8.89 6.16
CA PHE A 559 1.46 -8.51 7.05
C PHE A 559 1.59 -6.98 7.14
N SER A 560 1.97 -6.49 8.33
CA SER A 560 2.16 -5.06 8.56
C SER A 560 3.43 -4.55 7.86
N GLU A 561 3.23 -3.59 6.96
CA GLU A 561 4.31 -2.88 6.26
C GLU A 561 4.40 -1.43 6.75
N PRO A 562 5.62 -0.95 7.10
CA PRO A 562 5.80 0.43 7.50
C PRO A 562 5.59 1.36 6.30
N ALA A 563 4.91 2.48 6.51
CA ALA A 563 4.72 3.52 5.51
C ALA A 563 4.91 4.90 6.15
N ALA A 564 5.75 5.73 5.54
CA ALA A 564 5.95 7.13 5.93
C ALA A 564 5.05 8.08 5.12
N ASN A 565 4.63 7.66 3.94
CA ASN A 565 3.80 8.43 3.02
C ASN A 565 3.05 7.52 2.04
N ILE A 566 2.25 8.12 1.16
CA ILE A 566 1.53 7.40 0.09
C ILE A 566 2.43 7.07 -1.12
N GLY A 567 3.74 7.34 -1.04
CA GLY A 567 4.72 7.03 -2.06
C GLY A 567 4.50 7.79 -3.37
N VAL A 568 4.63 7.07 -4.49
CA VAL A 568 4.51 7.61 -5.86
C VAL A 568 3.15 8.25 -6.13
N TRP A 569 2.11 7.87 -5.38
CA TRP A 569 0.77 8.42 -5.55
C TRP A 569 0.72 9.93 -5.30
N GLN A 570 1.51 10.47 -4.37
CA GLN A 570 1.58 11.92 -4.12
C GLN A 570 1.97 12.67 -5.39
N VAL A 571 3.07 12.24 -6.00
CA VAL A 571 3.58 12.82 -7.25
C VAL A 571 2.55 12.66 -8.38
N ALA A 572 1.86 11.53 -8.43
CA ALA A 572 0.84 11.29 -9.44
C ALA A 572 -0.36 12.26 -9.31
N PHE A 573 -0.87 12.48 -8.09
CA PHE A 573 -1.96 13.44 -7.84
C PHE A 573 -1.55 14.87 -8.19
N GLU A 574 -0.32 15.28 -7.87
CA GLU A 574 0.23 16.59 -8.22
C GLU A 574 0.36 16.76 -9.75
N ILE A 575 0.84 15.74 -10.46
CA ILE A 575 0.94 15.75 -11.93
C ILE A 575 -0.46 15.88 -12.56
N ILE A 576 -1.46 15.11 -12.13
CA ILE A 576 -2.83 15.31 -12.62
C ILE A 576 -3.33 16.71 -12.25
N GLY A 577 -3.02 17.20 -11.05
CA GLY A 577 -3.38 18.54 -10.62
C GLY A 577 -2.80 19.64 -11.52
N ALA A 578 -1.64 19.42 -12.13
CA ALA A 578 -1.04 20.29 -13.13
C ALA A 578 -1.70 20.13 -14.52
N ILE A 579 -1.92 18.89 -14.99
CA ILE A 579 -2.63 18.60 -16.24
C ILE A 579 -4.06 19.15 -16.21
N ALA A 580 -4.69 19.18 -15.04
CA ALA A 580 -6.01 19.77 -14.84
C ALA A 580 -6.02 21.27 -15.12
N VAL A 581 -4.94 22.01 -14.82
CA VAL A 581 -4.84 23.44 -15.16
C VAL A 581 -4.87 23.61 -16.67
N MET A 582 -4.03 22.88 -17.38
CA MET A 582 -3.98 22.90 -18.84
C MET A 582 -5.34 22.54 -19.45
N THR A 583 -5.95 21.44 -18.97
CA THR A 583 -7.24 20.95 -19.49
C THR A 583 -8.35 21.96 -19.28
N ASN A 584 -8.51 22.52 -18.08
CA ASN A 584 -9.58 23.49 -17.81
C ASN A 584 -9.34 24.83 -18.52
N CYS A 585 -8.09 25.32 -18.62
CA CYS A 585 -7.80 26.55 -19.38
C CYS A 585 -8.14 26.38 -20.86
N ALA A 586 -7.78 25.24 -21.45
CA ALA A 586 -8.14 24.92 -22.83
C ALA A 586 -9.65 24.81 -23.04
N LEU A 587 -10.37 24.10 -22.15
CA LEU A 587 -11.84 23.96 -22.22
C LEU A 587 -12.56 25.30 -22.12
N ILE A 588 -12.15 26.17 -21.19
CA ILE A 588 -12.71 27.52 -21.05
C ILE A 588 -12.44 28.33 -22.31
N GLY A 589 -11.23 28.23 -22.87
CA GLY A 589 -10.85 29.00 -24.04
C GLY A 589 -11.51 28.56 -25.34
N MET A 590 -11.91 27.29 -25.42
CA MET A 590 -12.64 26.73 -26.54
C MET A 590 -14.16 26.92 -26.41
N ASN A 591 -14.65 27.42 -25.26
CA ASN A 591 -16.07 27.67 -25.06
C ASN A 591 -16.54 28.83 -25.97
N PRO A 592 -17.52 28.59 -26.88
CA PRO A 592 -18.02 29.62 -27.79
C PRO A 592 -18.55 30.87 -27.08
N ASP A 593 -19.11 30.73 -25.88
CA ASP A 593 -19.66 31.86 -25.13
C ASP A 593 -18.56 32.76 -24.55
N VAL A 594 -17.41 32.18 -24.19
CA VAL A 594 -16.22 32.94 -23.77
C VAL A 594 -15.58 33.62 -24.97
N GLN A 595 -15.54 32.97 -26.13
CA GLN A 595 -14.99 33.57 -27.35
C GLN A 595 -15.80 34.78 -27.82
N LYS A 596 -17.12 34.81 -27.60
CA LYS A 596 -17.97 35.98 -27.89
C LYS A 596 -17.60 37.23 -27.07
N LEU A 597 -16.95 37.06 -25.92
CA LEU A 597 -16.49 38.18 -25.08
C LEU A 597 -15.21 38.82 -25.61
N LEU A 598 -14.48 38.12 -26.47
CA LEU A 598 -13.24 38.62 -27.05
C LEU A 598 -13.54 39.53 -28.27
N PRO A 599 -12.67 40.50 -28.58
CA PRO A 599 -12.83 41.37 -29.74
C PRO A 599 -12.98 40.56 -31.04
N SER A 600 -13.94 40.89 -31.89
CA SER A 600 -14.24 40.15 -33.13
C SER A 600 -13.10 40.13 -34.16
N ASN A 601 -12.12 41.03 -34.02
CA ASN A 601 -10.95 41.16 -34.88
C ASN A 601 -9.69 40.46 -34.31
N ILE A 602 -9.81 39.66 -33.25
CA ILE A 602 -8.67 38.97 -32.65
C ILE A 602 -8.29 37.73 -33.49
N SER A 603 -6.99 37.50 -33.69
CA SER A 603 -6.51 36.30 -34.38
C SER A 603 -6.61 35.07 -33.47
N ALA A 604 -6.76 33.88 -34.05
CA ALA A 604 -6.73 32.62 -33.30
C ALA A 604 -5.44 32.44 -32.48
N VAL A 605 -4.31 32.94 -32.99
CA VAL A 605 -3.01 32.93 -32.29
C VAL A 605 -3.06 33.78 -31.02
N ASN A 606 -3.63 34.98 -31.09
CA ASN A 606 -3.74 35.88 -29.94
C ASN A 606 -4.68 35.32 -28.87
N ILE A 607 -5.75 34.62 -29.29
CA ILE A 607 -6.65 33.89 -28.38
C ILE A 607 -5.87 32.83 -27.59
N VAL A 608 -5.08 32.00 -28.27
CA VAL A 608 -4.26 30.96 -27.62
C VAL A 608 -3.25 31.58 -26.65
N ILE A 609 -2.58 32.67 -27.05
CA ILE A 609 -1.62 33.37 -26.17
C ILE A 609 -2.30 33.86 -24.88
N ILE A 610 -3.49 34.44 -24.96
CA ILE A 610 -4.24 34.88 -23.76
C ILE A 610 -4.49 33.70 -22.81
N PHE A 611 -4.88 32.54 -23.34
CA PHE A 611 -5.12 31.37 -22.51
C PHE A 611 -3.85 30.79 -21.90
N VAL A 612 -2.76 30.75 -22.66
CA VAL A 612 -1.44 30.33 -22.13
C VAL A 612 -0.97 31.27 -21.02
N ILE A 613 -1.23 32.59 -21.13
CA ILE A 613 -0.91 33.55 -20.07
C ILE A 613 -1.74 33.25 -18.81
N ILE A 614 -3.05 33.03 -18.95
CA ILE A 614 -3.93 32.69 -17.83
C ILE A 614 -3.48 31.37 -17.16
N GLU A 615 -3.14 30.37 -17.97
CA GLU A 615 -2.59 29.10 -17.51
C GLU A 615 -1.33 29.31 -16.66
N HIS A 616 -0.35 30.08 -17.15
CA HIS A 616 0.89 30.37 -16.41
C HIS A 616 0.63 31.15 -15.12
N ILE A 617 -0.36 32.05 -15.09
CA ILE A 617 -0.78 32.73 -13.87
C ILE A 617 -1.31 31.72 -12.85
N ILE A 618 -2.19 30.81 -13.26
CA ILE A 618 -2.74 29.78 -12.36
C ILE A 618 -1.65 28.82 -11.89
N LEU A 619 -0.76 28.37 -12.77
CA LEU A 619 0.39 27.54 -12.38
C LEU A 619 1.31 28.26 -11.39
N SER A 620 1.55 29.56 -11.59
CA SER A 620 2.34 30.38 -10.66
C SER A 620 1.66 30.50 -9.29
N ILE A 621 0.33 30.64 -9.26
CA ILE A 621 -0.45 30.63 -8.00
C ILE A 621 -0.34 29.26 -7.33
N LYS A 622 -0.46 28.14 -8.06
CA LYS A 622 -0.27 26.81 -7.48
C LYS A 622 1.13 26.64 -6.89
N ALA A 623 2.16 27.04 -7.65
CA ALA A 623 3.54 26.98 -7.17
C ALA A 623 3.76 27.85 -5.92
N ALA A 624 3.16 29.04 -5.86
CA ALA A 624 3.21 29.90 -4.68
C ALA A 624 2.52 29.25 -3.48
N VAL A 625 1.32 28.67 -3.66
CA VAL A 625 0.60 27.96 -2.59
C VAL A 625 1.42 26.77 -2.08
N ALA A 626 1.98 25.96 -2.98
CA ALA A 626 2.85 24.84 -2.63
C ALA A 626 4.12 25.28 -1.90
N PHE A 627 4.66 26.44 -2.25
CA PHE A 627 5.83 27.00 -1.55
C PHE A 627 5.50 27.56 -0.17
N PHE A 628 4.34 28.19 0.01
CA PHE A 628 3.95 28.82 1.28
C PHE A 628 3.42 27.83 2.33
N ILE A 629 2.92 26.67 1.93
CA ILE A 629 2.44 25.63 2.84
C ILE A 629 3.59 24.65 3.07
N PRO A 630 4.29 24.69 4.23
CA PRO A 630 5.38 23.75 4.49
C PRO A 630 4.86 22.32 4.60
N ASP A 631 5.56 21.36 3.98
CA ASP A 631 5.19 19.93 3.97
C ASP A 631 5.13 19.30 5.36
N VAL A 632 5.96 19.77 6.29
CA VAL A 632 6.06 19.24 7.66
C VAL A 632 5.53 20.29 8.65
N PRO A 633 4.61 19.92 9.57
CA PRO A 633 4.17 20.83 10.62
C PRO A 633 5.34 21.27 11.53
N LYS A 634 5.34 22.54 11.94
CA LYS A 634 6.40 23.12 12.78
C LYS A 634 6.68 22.33 14.06
N TRP A 635 5.66 21.74 14.67
CA TRP A 635 5.85 20.95 15.89
C TRP A 635 6.60 19.63 15.61
N VAL A 636 6.32 18.96 14.48
CA VAL A 636 7.06 17.76 14.05
C VAL A 636 8.51 18.11 13.76
N GLU A 637 8.74 19.23 13.06
CA GLU A 637 10.09 19.73 12.76
C GLU A 637 10.89 20.00 14.04
N ILE A 638 10.29 20.66 15.03
CA ILE A 638 10.92 20.92 16.33
C ILE A 638 11.27 19.60 17.04
N GLU A 639 10.38 18.62 17.01
CA GLU A 639 10.65 17.33 17.66
C GLU A 639 11.75 16.54 16.94
N MET A 640 11.74 16.47 15.61
CA MET A 640 12.82 15.86 14.85
C MET A 640 14.17 16.54 15.12
N ALA A 641 14.19 17.87 15.16
CA ALA A 641 15.39 18.64 15.50
C ALA A 641 15.87 18.37 16.94
N ARG A 642 14.94 18.24 17.89
CA ARG A 642 15.26 17.88 19.28
C ARG A 642 15.88 16.48 19.37
N MET A 643 15.30 15.49 18.69
CA MET A 643 15.83 14.12 18.67
C MET A 643 17.24 14.09 18.05
N ALA A 644 17.44 14.76 16.92
CA ALA A 644 18.76 14.86 16.29
C ALA A 644 19.79 15.55 17.20
N TYR A 645 19.38 16.60 17.93
CA TYR A 645 20.24 17.28 18.89
C TYR A 645 20.62 16.39 20.07
N GLN A 646 19.66 15.65 20.64
CA GLN A 646 19.90 14.70 21.72
C GLN A 646 20.84 13.56 21.29
N SER A 647 20.65 13.01 20.09
CA SER A 647 21.55 12.01 19.52
C SER A 647 22.99 12.55 19.39
N ARG A 648 23.16 13.79 18.91
CA ARG A 648 24.47 14.44 18.84
C ARG A 648 25.11 14.66 20.20
N LEU A 649 24.34 15.09 21.20
CA LEU A 649 24.83 15.25 22.58
C LEU A 649 25.26 13.91 23.20
N ALA A 650 24.50 12.84 22.96
CA ALA A 650 24.82 11.50 23.43
C ALA A 650 26.17 11.03 22.84
N LEU A 651 26.35 11.20 21.51
CA LEU A 651 27.61 10.88 20.84
C LEU A 651 28.79 11.69 21.38
N GLN A 652 28.61 13.00 21.62
CA GLN A 652 29.65 13.84 22.20
C GLN A 652 30.03 13.38 23.61
N LYS A 653 29.04 13.04 24.43
CA LYS A 653 29.28 12.54 25.79
C LYS A 653 30.06 11.22 25.75
N GLU A 654 29.68 10.29 24.89
CA GLU A 654 30.38 9.02 24.70
C GLU A 654 31.84 9.24 24.25
N GLN A 655 32.06 10.18 23.31
CA GLN A 655 33.42 10.54 22.86
C GLN A 655 34.26 11.12 23.99
N ILE A 656 33.69 11.98 24.84
CA ILE A 656 34.36 12.55 26.00
C ILE A 656 34.72 11.44 27.01
N GLU A 657 33.77 10.58 27.35
CA GLU A 657 33.98 9.46 28.27
C GLU A 657 35.03 8.48 27.74
N ARG A 658 35.02 8.20 26.44
CA ARG A 658 36.02 7.36 25.78
C ARG A 658 37.41 8.00 25.82
N ALA A 659 37.51 9.29 25.53
CA ALA A 659 38.77 10.03 25.62
C ALA A 659 39.31 10.08 27.06
N GLU A 660 38.43 10.19 28.06
CA GLU A 660 38.81 10.15 29.47
C GLU A 660 39.31 8.76 29.89
N LYS A 661 38.60 7.68 29.50
CA LYS A 661 39.05 6.30 29.71
C LYS A 661 40.41 6.04 29.07
N GLU A 662 40.63 6.52 27.84
CA GLU A 662 41.93 6.41 27.17
C GLU A 662 43.03 7.22 27.89
N ARG A 663 42.72 8.41 28.41
CA ARG A 663 43.66 9.19 29.23
C ARG A 663 44.04 8.47 30.53
N ILE A 664 43.06 7.89 31.22
CA ILE A 664 43.29 7.11 32.44
C ILE A 664 44.14 5.86 32.14
N LEU A 665 43.81 5.13 31.08
CA LEU A 665 44.57 3.95 30.64
C LEU A 665 46.02 4.32 30.29
N ARG A 666 46.22 5.44 29.56
CA ARG A 666 47.57 5.94 29.24
C ARG A 666 48.37 6.30 30.49
N ARG A 667 47.75 6.92 31.50
CA ARG A 667 48.39 7.23 32.79
C ARG A 667 48.76 5.97 33.59
N GLN A 668 47.94 4.91 33.52
CA GLN A 668 48.23 3.64 34.18
C GLN A 668 49.37 2.86 33.49
N ILE A 669 49.44 2.90 32.16
CA ILE A 669 50.49 2.21 31.37
C ILE A 669 51.82 2.96 31.43
N TYR A 670 51.80 4.30 31.50
CA TYR A 670 53.02 5.14 31.52
C TYR A 670 53.04 6.09 32.73
N PRO A 671 53.22 5.59 33.96
CA PRO A 671 53.16 6.42 35.17
C PRO A 671 54.27 7.47 35.28
N ASN A 672 55.40 7.29 34.55
CA ASN A 672 56.59 8.15 34.64
C ASN A 672 56.85 9.04 33.41
N ARG A 673 55.92 9.13 32.46
CA ARG A 673 56.00 10.15 31.40
C ARG A 673 55.11 11.33 31.79
N VAL A 674 55.69 12.25 32.55
CA VAL A 674 55.17 13.61 32.76
C VAL A 674 55.27 14.38 31.45
#